data_AF-A0A2E0TIW4-F1
#
_entry.id   AF-A0A2E0TIW4-F1
#
_cell.length_a   1.000
_cell.length_b   1.000
_cell.length_c   1.000
_cell.angle_alpha   90.00
_cell.angle_beta   90.00
_cell.angle_gamma   90.00
#
_symmetry.space_group_name_H-M   'P 1'
#
loop_
_entity.id
_entity.type
_entity.pdbx_description
1 polymer ?
#
loop_
_entity_poly.entity_id
_entity_poly.type
_entity_poly.pdbx_seq_one_letter_code
_entity_poly.pdbx_strand_id
1 'polypeptide(L)'
;MEVAEADAGQVGEGGARTRRGADEEEEEQMGSELEGKTVALAGRLDRPREVLVEALEAAGATVKAKVTRKTDWLIAGADAGAPLAKAEALGVPTMGLAQLEALLAGGEGPVLAPPPPPTAPARTPFPPIVPRPRDGVFRERHPSGELAVEGRYAAGLRQGVWRSWFESGALKSEASFVDGLREGPERAFHESGATAFEGRNVGGHRRGPWEFHYASGAWKQRYEYDEEGRKHGPYAWDDEEGRPRARGAFLHGRRHGRWTWWNDGAHAKVERGYDAGRHEGDEAAWLEDGTLAWRRSWRGGKRHGEQVERWPSGAPKEESRWVDGFLDGERRRWSEEGEETVERWHMGLSEAVRDDAALREKVLRRVRDVAEAPNPSASDALGAAPWAERGPLLLHLWETGALELSAYPFLWEALAGAPMSSARWVALLRGVEGEPKGAHCPHLPGWPRSLDEAILRAYGDDPAPFDAAWDALSPAMRRGVDWVRFRWGREGAGETLRGLEEAFAERLVEGHGLQEDVWVVEHGVPVRRPLRALVEQPVWRAPRLAPTPAWEAFLDGMVDREALGRACLRRALREARKQAVGRVRLSALREAWPLATESEKVELLAQVALDANTEQWIEEALLRWDASDGATLARIALAIDDQGLRKWPVVACAMLRLQAEGAPIPDPLLDALRLSVVSGSGLHWTDQLVHRLPFEDVKRDPAFRERLVSFADPDVFFPRLDLVFRAFAGLDPRQRERVVCGQLAERYGAPNAAPLLRFVEDAALREEAMGAILAHELGKGDVVALGFGTSPFEDLPKLRARHEAAKDKEKRETLARAILQQLARRADAGEPWAPELDAFVRVDLVRERYAYPKIQPLLRKALWHLPPARAEAALRAGLTHREPLVFGRAFALLPIHPSAALLELACERLLAPEALPQEARWEVGRGLQALPEAPALVRWLLANGAPEALHPALEDAVGGRERFEALRAELGET
;
A
#
# COMPACT_ATOMS: atom_id res chain seq x y z
N MET A 1 43.06 15.21 -50.15
CA MET A 1 43.71 16.32 -49.44
C MET A 1 44.07 15.83 -48.04
N GLU A 2 45.33 15.39 -47.87
CA GLU A 2 46.28 15.78 -46.79
C GLU A 2 45.75 16.17 -45.39
N VAL A 3 46.31 15.82 -44.20
CA VAL A 3 47.17 14.71 -43.61
C VAL A 3 47.19 14.93 -42.05
N ALA A 4 47.67 14.10 -41.09
CA ALA A 4 48.25 12.74 -40.99
C ALA A 4 48.19 12.18 -39.52
N GLU A 5 48.52 10.89 -39.37
CA GLU A 5 49.33 10.13 -38.35
C GLU A 5 49.92 10.84 -37.09
N ALA A 6 50.34 10.21 -35.96
CA ALA A 6 50.13 8.94 -35.18
C ALA A 6 51.00 9.04 -33.86
N ASP A 7 51.19 8.15 -32.86
CA ASP A 7 50.74 6.78 -32.47
C ASP A 7 50.91 6.53 -30.92
N ALA A 8 50.97 5.27 -30.45
CA ALA A 8 51.23 4.67 -29.11
C ALA A 8 52.52 5.14 -28.34
N GLY A 9 52.83 4.75 -27.08
CA GLY A 9 52.35 3.81 -26.03
C GLY A 9 53.43 3.77 -24.89
N GLN A 10 53.46 3.05 -23.75
CA GLN A 10 52.66 2.17 -22.86
C GLN A 10 53.67 1.62 -21.78
N VAL A 11 53.24 1.23 -20.55
CA VAL A 11 54.01 0.47 -19.48
C VAL A 11 55.16 1.25 -18.76
N GLY A 12 55.56 1.04 -17.48
CA GLY A 12 55.03 0.29 -16.30
C GLY A 12 56.04 0.19 -15.12
N GLU A 13 55.59 -0.24 -13.92
CA GLU A 13 56.37 -0.63 -12.69
C GLU A 13 57.33 0.43 -12.04
N GLY A 14 57.86 0.30 -10.80
CA GLY A 14 57.59 -0.60 -9.65
C GLY A 14 58.68 -0.52 -8.53
N GLY A 15 58.36 -0.87 -7.27
CA GLY A 15 59.35 -1.26 -6.23
C GLY A 15 59.74 -0.24 -5.13
N ALA A 16 60.20 -0.74 -3.96
CA ALA A 16 60.61 0.02 -2.77
C ALA A 16 61.66 -0.73 -1.89
N ARG A 17 62.40 -0.03 -1.00
CA ARG A 17 63.10 -0.60 0.19
C ARG A 17 63.63 0.47 1.18
N THR A 18 64.32 0.06 2.26
CA THR A 18 64.32 0.75 3.57
C THR A 18 65.63 0.71 4.39
N ARG A 19 65.80 1.70 5.30
CA ARG A 19 66.42 1.70 6.67
C ARG A 19 67.95 1.82 6.88
N ARG A 20 68.29 2.80 7.77
CA ARG A 20 69.41 2.91 8.75
C ARG A 20 70.86 3.01 8.19
N GLY A 21 71.77 3.83 8.74
CA GLY A 21 71.65 4.90 9.77
C GLY A 21 72.92 5.06 10.64
N ALA A 22 73.14 6.25 11.22
CA ALA A 22 74.20 6.68 12.16
C ALA A 22 75.65 6.81 11.61
N ASP A 23 76.51 7.76 12.04
CA ASP A 23 76.39 9.02 12.85
C ASP A 23 77.66 9.91 12.58
N GLU A 24 77.75 11.12 13.16
CA GLU A 24 78.90 12.09 13.22
C GLU A 24 79.29 12.78 11.87
N GLU A 25 79.30 14.11 11.63
CA GLU A 25 79.71 15.36 12.35
C GLU A 25 81.20 15.74 12.12
N GLU A 26 81.62 16.97 11.76
CA GLU A 26 80.94 18.28 11.51
C GLU A 26 80.83 18.58 9.96
N GLU A 27 80.98 19.75 9.29
CA GLU A 27 81.40 21.16 9.51
C GLU A 27 80.66 22.08 8.45
N GLU A 28 80.85 23.42 8.42
CA GLU A 28 79.97 24.38 7.69
C GLU A 28 80.27 24.68 6.20
N GLN A 29 79.24 24.55 5.35
CA GLN A 29 78.91 25.52 4.29
C GLN A 29 77.37 25.66 4.18
N MET A 30 76.84 26.89 4.14
CA MET A 30 75.42 27.12 3.83
C MET A 30 75.16 26.94 2.33
N GLY A 31 75.01 25.69 1.88
CA GLY A 31 74.30 25.39 0.62
C GLY A 31 72.86 25.90 0.71
N SER A 32 72.31 26.42 -0.39
CA SER A 32 70.92 26.91 -0.37
C SER A 32 69.94 25.74 -0.28
N GLU A 33 68.73 25.93 0.29
CA GLU A 33 67.70 24.87 0.35
C GLU A 33 67.27 24.33 -1.03
N LEU A 34 67.67 25.01 -2.10
CA LEU A 34 67.38 24.69 -3.50
C LEU A 34 68.48 23.82 -4.15
N GLU A 35 69.63 23.62 -3.49
CA GLU A 35 70.75 22.89 -4.07
C GLU A 35 70.41 21.42 -4.35
N GLY A 36 70.67 20.97 -5.59
CA GLY A 36 70.34 19.63 -6.08
C GLY A 36 68.84 19.38 -6.33
N LYS A 37 67.94 20.33 -6.01
CA LYS A 37 66.49 20.15 -6.14
C LYS A 37 66.02 20.21 -7.59
N THR A 38 65.09 19.33 -7.98
CA THR A 38 64.42 19.41 -9.28
C THR A 38 63.17 20.29 -9.18
N VAL A 39 63.25 21.51 -9.71
CA VAL A 39 62.17 22.50 -9.64
C VAL A 39 61.44 22.61 -10.99
N ALA A 40 60.13 22.85 -10.98
CA ALA A 40 59.35 23.19 -12.18
C ALA A 40 58.66 24.55 -12.04
N LEU A 41 58.44 25.24 -13.16
CA LEU A 41 57.76 26.55 -13.22
C LEU A 41 56.47 26.43 -14.06
N ALA A 42 55.33 26.93 -13.56
CA ALA A 42 54.07 26.96 -14.30
C ALA A 42 53.25 28.24 -14.05
N GLY A 43 52.30 28.51 -14.94
CA GLY A 43 51.50 29.73 -14.94
C GLY A 43 52.23 30.95 -15.49
N ARG A 44 51.58 32.10 -15.37
CA ARG A 44 52.10 33.44 -15.64
C ARG A 44 52.82 33.94 -14.39
N LEU A 45 54.09 34.32 -14.57
CA LEU A 45 55.00 34.75 -13.51
C LEU A 45 55.28 36.25 -13.67
N ASP A 46 55.46 36.97 -12.57
CA ASP A 46 55.63 38.43 -12.57
C ASP A 46 57.06 38.89 -12.93
N ARG A 47 57.97 37.94 -13.17
CA ARG A 47 59.31 38.17 -13.74
C ARG A 47 59.52 37.30 -15.00
N PRO A 48 60.41 37.70 -15.93
CA PRO A 48 60.84 36.86 -17.04
C PRO A 48 61.32 35.49 -16.56
N ARG A 49 60.97 34.44 -17.31
CA ARG A 49 61.15 33.05 -16.87
C ARG A 49 62.62 32.64 -16.90
N GLU A 50 63.40 33.23 -17.81
CA GLU A 50 64.85 33.07 -17.93
C GLU A 50 65.55 33.52 -16.64
N VAL A 51 65.23 34.71 -16.13
CA VAL A 51 65.83 35.28 -14.91
C VAL A 51 65.53 34.42 -13.68
N LEU A 52 64.35 33.80 -13.62
CA LEU A 52 63.99 32.86 -12.55
C LEU A 52 64.69 31.50 -12.69
N VAL A 53 64.97 31.05 -13.91
CA VAL A 53 65.79 29.86 -14.17
C VAL A 53 67.24 30.12 -13.78
N GLU A 54 67.83 31.23 -14.22
CA GLU A 54 69.21 31.61 -13.86
C GLU A 54 69.39 31.74 -12.35
N ALA A 55 68.44 32.35 -11.64
CA ALA A 55 68.49 32.46 -10.18
C ALA A 55 68.35 31.10 -9.46
N LEU A 56 67.48 30.20 -9.96
CA LEU A 56 67.33 28.84 -9.45
C LEU A 56 68.60 27.99 -9.70
N GLU A 57 69.18 28.07 -10.89
CA GLU A 57 70.37 27.30 -11.27
C GLU A 57 71.63 27.84 -10.59
N ALA A 58 71.74 29.16 -10.38
CA ALA A 58 72.79 29.77 -9.55
C ALA A 58 72.66 29.40 -8.05
N ALA A 59 71.44 29.09 -7.58
CA ALA A 59 71.19 28.53 -6.25
C ALA A 59 71.37 26.99 -6.18
N GLY A 60 71.76 26.34 -7.29
CA GLY A 60 72.06 24.92 -7.37
C GLY A 60 70.89 24.01 -7.75
N ALA A 61 69.71 24.55 -8.07
CA ALA A 61 68.55 23.75 -8.50
C ALA A 61 68.65 23.34 -9.97
N THR A 62 68.05 22.21 -10.34
CA THR A 62 67.85 21.79 -11.74
C THR A 62 66.42 22.09 -12.18
N VAL A 63 66.23 23.08 -13.07
CA VAL A 63 64.88 23.45 -13.52
C VAL A 63 64.40 22.57 -14.68
N LYS A 64 63.13 22.13 -14.62
CA LYS A 64 62.52 21.26 -15.65
C LYS A 64 61.15 21.77 -16.11
N ALA A 65 60.89 21.63 -17.41
CA ALA A 65 59.67 22.16 -18.06
C ALA A 65 58.37 21.36 -17.79
N LYS A 66 58.43 20.20 -17.10
CA LYS A 66 57.27 19.34 -16.81
C LYS A 66 57.33 18.80 -15.39
N VAL A 67 56.19 18.83 -14.68
CA VAL A 67 56.01 18.24 -13.35
C VAL A 67 55.95 16.71 -13.44
N THR A 68 56.68 16.04 -12.56
CA THR A 68 56.76 14.58 -12.41
C THR A 68 56.85 14.19 -10.94
N ARG A 69 56.73 12.90 -10.59
CA ARG A 69 57.04 12.41 -9.23
C ARG A 69 58.51 12.56 -8.79
N LYS A 70 59.40 13.03 -9.67
CA LYS A 70 60.80 13.39 -9.37
C LYS A 70 61.04 14.91 -9.43
N THR A 71 59.96 15.70 -9.39
CA THR A 71 60.01 17.14 -9.18
C THR A 71 59.83 17.39 -7.69
N ASP A 72 60.81 18.01 -7.04
CA ASP A 72 60.75 18.35 -5.62
C ASP A 72 59.71 19.45 -5.36
N TRP A 73 59.63 20.46 -6.24
CA TRP A 73 58.76 21.63 -6.09
C TRP A 73 58.17 22.11 -7.42
N LEU A 74 56.90 22.52 -7.39
CA LEU A 74 56.30 23.36 -8.44
C LEU A 74 56.19 24.81 -7.96
N ILE A 75 56.85 25.73 -8.68
CA ILE A 75 56.62 27.17 -8.57
C ILE A 75 55.39 27.52 -9.42
N ALA A 76 54.31 27.93 -8.77
CA ALA A 76 53.04 28.25 -9.42
C ALA A 76 52.80 29.77 -9.45
N GLY A 77 52.74 30.33 -10.65
CA GLY A 77 52.24 31.68 -10.91
C GLY A 77 50.72 31.70 -11.08
N ALA A 78 50.19 32.87 -11.45
CA ALA A 78 48.78 33.00 -11.82
C ALA A 78 48.43 32.07 -13.00
N ASP A 79 47.19 31.58 -13.04
CA ASP A 79 46.68 30.76 -14.16
C ASP A 79 47.48 29.45 -14.41
N ALA A 80 48.12 28.89 -13.37
CA ALA A 80 49.00 27.70 -13.49
C ALA A 80 48.32 26.41 -13.99
N GLY A 81 46.98 26.31 -13.93
CA GLY A 81 46.17 25.36 -14.69
C GLY A 81 46.54 23.87 -14.53
N ALA A 82 46.55 23.13 -15.64
CA ALA A 82 46.76 21.67 -15.64
C ALA A 82 48.09 21.20 -14.98
N PRO A 83 49.22 21.92 -15.10
CA PRO A 83 50.42 21.67 -14.28
C PRO A 83 50.18 21.67 -12.76
N LEU A 84 49.32 22.55 -12.23
CA LEU A 84 49.03 22.64 -10.79
C LEU A 84 48.21 21.43 -10.32
N ALA A 85 47.09 21.15 -10.99
CA ALA A 85 46.28 19.96 -10.71
C ALA A 85 47.08 18.64 -10.85
N LYS A 86 48.10 18.62 -11.72
CA LYS A 86 49.04 17.50 -11.86
C LYS A 86 50.09 17.43 -10.75
N ALA A 87 50.48 18.54 -10.12
CA ALA A 87 51.33 18.53 -8.93
C ALA A 87 50.55 17.96 -7.74
N GLU A 88 49.34 18.46 -7.50
CA GLU A 88 48.40 18.00 -6.48
C GLU A 88 48.14 16.48 -6.59
N ALA A 89 47.73 16.01 -7.78
CA ALA A 89 47.45 14.59 -8.04
C ALA A 89 48.69 13.67 -7.96
N LEU A 90 49.90 14.22 -7.92
CA LEU A 90 51.15 13.47 -7.73
C LEU A 90 51.78 13.65 -6.34
N GLY A 91 51.21 14.51 -5.48
CA GLY A 91 51.75 14.85 -4.16
C GLY A 91 53.02 15.72 -4.20
N VAL A 92 53.25 16.46 -5.29
CA VAL A 92 54.39 17.39 -5.42
C VAL A 92 54.02 18.72 -4.77
N PRO A 93 54.79 19.23 -3.79
CA PRO A 93 54.46 20.47 -3.11
C PRO A 93 54.63 21.70 -4.02
N THR A 94 53.80 22.71 -3.76
CA THR A 94 53.64 23.90 -4.59
C THR A 94 53.97 25.16 -3.78
N MET A 95 54.74 26.08 -4.34
CA MET A 95 55.00 27.39 -3.74
C MET A 95 54.73 28.53 -4.72
N GLY A 96 54.34 29.70 -4.20
CA GLY A 96 54.14 30.92 -4.97
C GLY A 96 55.45 31.68 -5.23
N LEU A 97 55.45 32.58 -6.22
CA LEU A 97 56.64 33.33 -6.62
C LEU A 97 57.28 34.13 -5.46
N ALA A 98 56.48 34.76 -4.61
CA ALA A 98 56.98 35.51 -3.44
C ALA A 98 57.67 34.61 -2.37
N GLN A 99 57.34 33.31 -2.31
CA GLN A 99 58.02 32.37 -1.42
C GLN A 99 59.39 31.95 -2.00
N LEU A 100 59.45 31.76 -3.32
CA LEU A 100 60.73 31.55 -4.02
C LEU A 100 61.66 32.76 -3.88
N GLU A 101 61.13 33.99 -3.97
CA GLU A 101 61.94 35.20 -3.77
C GLU A 101 62.50 35.32 -2.35
N ALA A 102 61.76 34.89 -1.32
CA ALA A 102 62.25 34.85 0.06
C ALA A 102 63.38 33.82 0.25
N LEU A 103 63.24 32.64 -0.36
CA LEU A 103 64.27 31.58 -0.34
C LEU A 103 65.55 32.00 -1.06
N LEU A 104 65.43 32.61 -2.25
CA LEU A 104 66.56 33.16 -3.01
C LEU A 104 67.22 34.37 -2.32
N ALA A 105 66.53 35.02 -1.39
CA ALA A 105 67.07 36.09 -0.56
C ALA A 105 67.73 35.61 0.76
N GLY A 106 67.72 34.29 1.03
CA GLY A 106 68.37 33.70 2.21
C GLY A 106 67.66 33.98 3.54
N GLY A 107 66.34 34.24 3.53
CA GLY A 107 65.55 34.43 4.75
C GLY A 107 64.82 33.15 5.19
N GLU A 108 64.86 32.86 6.49
CA GLU A 108 64.08 31.75 7.08
C GLU A 108 62.57 31.92 6.79
N GLY A 109 61.99 30.98 6.06
CA GLY A 109 60.54 30.94 5.83
C GLY A 109 59.80 30.57 7.13
N PRO A 110 58.77 31.31 7.54
CA PRO A 110 58.04 31.00 8.78
C PRO A 110 57.38 29.62 8.68
N VAL A 111 57.46 28.84 9.76
CA VAL A 111 56.90 27.49 9.84
C VAL A 111 55.41 27.51 9.53
N LEU A 112 55.06 27.15 8.31
CA LEU A 112 53.69 26.80 7.94
C LEU A 112 53.31 25.55 8.73
N ALA A 113 52.46 25.73 9.74
CA ALA A 113 51.76 24.62 10.36
C ALA A 113 51.11 23.77 9.26
N PRO A 114 51.15 22.43 9.35
CA PRO A 114 50.46 21.60 8.37
C PRO A 114 48.99 22.04 8.29
N PRO A 115 48.40 22.13 7.08
CA PRO A 115 46.98 22.41 6.98
C PRO A 115 46.24 21.39 7.85
N PRO A 116 45.24 21.82 8.64
CA PRO A 116 44.52 20.89 9.49
C PRO A 116 43.98 19.75 8.63
N PRO A 117 44.10 18.47 9.06
CA PRO A 117 43.67 17.33 8.26
C PRO A 117 42.22 17.59 7.85
N PRO A 118 41.94 17.59 6.53
CA PRO A 118 40.97 18.48 5.90
C PRO A 118 39.69 18.50 6.70
N THR A 119 39.47 19.60 7.43
CA THR A 119 38.47 19.66 8.51
C THR A 119 37.13 19.27 7.94
N ALA A 120 36.68 18.06 8.27
CA ALA A 120 35.44 17.49 7.75
C ALA A 120 34.35 18.56 7.91
N PRO A 121 33.70 18.97 6.80
CA PRO A 121 33.11 20.30 6.65
C PRO A 121 32.26 20.61 7.86
N ALA A 122 32.69 21.64 8.62
CA ALA A 122 32.46 21.75 10.06
C ALA A 122 31.03 21.35 10.43
N ARG A 123 30.87 20.13 10.96
CA ARG A 123 29.59 19.42 10.98
C ARG A 123 28.50 20.34 11.50
N THR A 124 27.38 20.41 10.78
CA THR A 124 26.25 21.22 11.21
C THR A 124 25.85 20.82 12.64
N PRO A 125 25.60 21.77 13.55
CA PRO A 125 25.33 21.44 14.95
C PRO A 125 24.08 20.55 15.03
N PHE A 126 24.16 19.50 15.85
CA PHE A 126 23.07 18.53 15.98
C PHE A 126 21.79 19.23 16.48
N PRO A 127 20.61 18.95 15.90
CA PRO A 127 19.39 19.70 16.24
C PRO A 127 18.97 19.48 17.71
N PRO A 128 18.42 20.51 18.39
CA PRO A 128 17.86 20.37 19.72
C PRO A 128 16.55 19.57 19.67
N ILE A 129 16.37 18.63 20.61
CA ILE A 129 15.28 17.65 20.63
C ILE A 129 14.49 17.74 21.94
N VAL A 130 13.15 17.75 21.87
CA VAL A 130 12.28 18.09 23.02
C VAL A 130 11.11 17.10 23.20
N PRO A 131 11.30 16.01 23.98
CA PRO A 131 10.29 14.95 24.08
C PRO A 131 9.27 15.13 25.22
N ARG A 132 7.96 15.01 24.90
CA ARG A 132 6.94 14.20 25.63
C ARG A 132 5.51 14.40 25.09
N PRO A 133 4.66 13.35 25.05
CA PRO A 133 3.22 13.51 24.88
C PRO A 133 2.57 14.10 26.14
N ARG A 134 1.41 14.75 25.99
CA ARG A 134 0.64 15.34 27.09
C ARG A 134 -0.86 15.04 26.94
N ASP A 135 -1.46 14.44 27.96
CA ASP A 135 -2.88 14.60 28.23
C ASP A 135 -3.14 15.95 28.92
N GLY A 136 -4.35 16.48 28.79
CA GLY A 136 -4.73 17.79 29.33
C GLY A 136 -4.62 18.92 28.30
N VAL A 137 -4.40 20.15 28.76
CA VAL A 137 -4.37 21.34 27.88
C VAL A 137 -3.05 21.39 27.11
N PHE A 138 -3.15 21.25 25.80
CA PHE A 138 -2.05 21.48 24.88
C PHE A 138 -1.96 22.98 24.56
N ARG A 139 -0.74 23.53 24.62
CA ARG A 139 -0.40 24.88 24.17
C ARG A 139 0.93 24.86 23.47
N GLU A 140 0.95 25.42 22.27
CA GLU A 140 2.10 25.59 21.39
C GLU A 140 2.29 27.10 21.15
N ARG A 141 3.53 27.55 20.92
CA ARG A 141 3.86 28.95 20.70
C ARG A 141 4.69 29.12 19.42
N HIS A 142 4.49 30.24 18.74
CA HIS A 142 5.29 30.65 17.59
C HIS A 142 6.71 31.00 18.02
N PRO A 143 7.69 31.07 17.09
CA PRO A 143 9.04 31.57 17.38
C PRO A 143 9.06 32.96 18.04
N SER A 144 8.09 33.83 17.71
CA SER A 144 7.87 35.12 18.38
C SER A 144 7.54 35.03 19.88
N GLY A 145 7.16 33.85 20.37
CA GLY A 145 6.64 33.62 21.72
C GLY A 145 5.12 33.72 21.83
N GLU A 146 4.39 34.19 20.80
CA GLU A 146 2.92 34.25 20.84
C GLU A 146 2.25 32.87 20.77
N LEU A 147 1.00 32.77 21.22
CA LEU A 147 0.26 31.50 21.21
C LEU A 147 0.00 31.06 19.75
N ALA A 148 0.34 29.82 19.40
CA ALA A 148 0.18 29.26 18.05
C ALA A 148 -0.98 28.28 17.95
N VAL A 149 -1.10 27.36 18.92
CA VAL A 149 -2.14 26.32 18.99
C VAL A 149 -2.55 26.12 20.43
N GLU A 150 -3.85 25.90 20.67
CA GLU A 150 -4.42 25.48 21.93
C GLU A 150 -5.47 24.41 21.70
N GLY A 151 -5.54 23.44 22.59
CA GLY A 151 -6.62 22.47 22.62
C GLY A 151 -6.50 21.55 23.82
N ARG A 152 -7.23 20.44 23.79
CA ARG A 152 -7.13 19.41 24.82
C ARG A 152 -6.87 18.04 24.20
N TYR A 153 -5.94 17.31 24.79
CA TYR A 153 -5.79 15.88 24.61
C TYR A 153 -6.45 15.12 25.77
N ALA A 154 -7.04 13.97 25.45
CA ALA A 154 -7.50 12.96 26.41
C ALA A 154 -7.20 11.57 25.83
N ALA A 155 -6.54 10.70 26.60
CA ALA A 155 -5.97 9.44 26.11
C ALA A 155 -5.08 9.63 24.85
N GLY A 156 -4.40 10.77 24.74
CA GLY A 156 -3.60 11.15 23.57
C GLY A 156 -4.38 11.58 22.32
N LEU A 157 -5.72 11.55 22.35
CA LEU A 157 -6.59 11.95 21.22
C LEU A 157 -7.13 13.38 21.41
N ARG A 158 -7.38 14.09 20.30
CA ARG A 158 -7.90 15.46 20.33
C ARG A 158 -9.36 15.50 20.79
N GLN A 159 -9.64 16.33 21.80
CA GLN A 159 -10.98 16.49 22.37
C GLN A 159 -11.36 17.98 22.51
N GLY A 160 -12.63 18.28 22.28
CA GLY A 160 -13.21 19.62 22.46
C GLY A 160 -12.83 20.60 21.36
N VAL A 161 -12.99 21.90 21.63
CA VAL A 161 -12.61 22.95 20.67
C VAL A 161 -11.10 23.13 20.66
N TRP A 162 -10.51 22.92 19.50
CA TRP A 162 -9.13 23.24 19.18
C TRP A 162 -9.05 24.57 18.44
N ARG A 163 -8.03 25.37 18.74
CA ARG A 163 -7.78 26.69 18.14
C ARG A 163 -6.34 26.80 17.64
N SER A 164 -6.17 27.57 16.57
CA SER A 164 -4.86 28.01 16.10
C SER A 164 -4.87 29.51 15.80
N TRP A 165 -3.70 30.13 15.85
CA TRP A 165 -3.50 31.57 15.65
C TRP A 165 -2.37 31.83 14.64
N PHE A 166 -2.37 33.00 14.03
CA PHE A 166 -1.25 33.55 13.25
C PHE A 166 -0.14 34.06 14.18
N GLU A 167 1.04 34.36 13.64
CA GLU A 167 2.18 34.83 14.44
C GLU A 167 1.98 36.27 14.96
N SER A 168 1.04 37.01 14.36
CA SER A 168 0.46 38.26 14.85
C SER A 168 -0.49 38.12 16.06
N GLY A 169 -0.79 36.89 16.50
CA GLY A 169 -1.77 36.62 17.56
C GLY A 169 -3.24 36.68 17.12
N ALA A 170 -3.53 36.95 15.84
CA ALA A 170 -4.88 36.86 15.28
C ALA A 170 -5.37 35.39 15.24
N LEU A 171 -6.65 35.13 15.52
CA LEU A 171 -7.21 33.78 15.44
C LEU A 171 -7.18 33.29 13.98
N LYS A 172 -6.69 32.08 13.74
CA LYS A 172 -6.49 31.47 12.41
C LYS A 172 -7.52 30.38 12.11
N SER A 173 -7.86 29.57 13.10
CA SER A 173 -8.99 28.63 13.00
C SER A 173 -9.48 28.16 14.36
N GLU A 174 -10.73 27.70 14.39
CA GLU A 174 -11.25 26.86 15.45
C GLU A 174 -12.07 25.68 14.88
N ALA A 175 -11.89 24.50 15.46
CA ALA A 175 -12.58 23.28 15.05
C ALA A 175 -12.90 22.40 16.27
N SER A 176 -14.06 21.77 16.26
CA SER A 176 -14.52 20.90 17.34
C SER A 176 -14.15 19.43 17.08
N PHE A 177 -13.65 18.74 18.12
CA PHE A 177 -13.19 17.35 18.05
C PHE A 177 -13.83 16.46 19.11
N VAL A 178 -14.12 15.21 18.74
CA VAL A 178 -14.53 14.11 19.62
C VAL A 178 -13.74 12.86 19.23
N ASP A 179 -13.03 12.28 20.21
CA ASP A 179 -12.21 11.06 20.07
C ASP A 179 -11.21 11.12 18.89
N GLY A 180 -10.64 12.31 18.66
CA GLY A 180 -9.72 12.60 17.56
C GLY A 180 -10.38 12.94 16.21
N LEU A 181 -11.67 12.68 16.04
CA LEU A 181 -12.44 13.00 14.83
C LEU A 181 -13.04 14.41 14.89
N ARG A 182 -13.28 15.04 13.74
CA ARG A 182 -13.94 16.36 13.64
C ARG A 182 -15.45 16.21 13.78
N GLU A 183 -16.05 16.89 14.75
CA GLU A 183 -17.48 16.80 15.06
C GLU A 183 -18.01 18.16 15.51
N GLY A 184 -19.05 18.67 14.85
CA GLY A 184 -19.60 20.00 15.10
C GLY A 184 -19.03 21.10 14.19
N PRO A 185 -19.09 22.38 14.60
CA PRO A 185 -18.71 23.50 13.75
C PRO A 185 -17.19 23.61 13.54
N GLU A 186 -16.83 24.13 12.38
CA GLU A 186 -15.45 24.51 12.02
C GLU A 186 -15.44 25.87 11.33
N ARG A 187 -14.49 26.72 11.73
CA ARG A 187 -14.24 28.04 11.14
C ARG A 187 -12.75 28.30 10.97
N ALA A 188 -12.39 28.95 9.88
CA ALA A 188 -11.05 29.49 9.67
C ALA A 188 -11.14 30.98 9.31
N PHE A 189 -10.06 31.70 9.54
CA PHE A 189 -9.96 33.15 9.34
C PHE A 189 -8.68 33.48 8.59
N HIS A 190 -8.71 34.57 7.84
CA HIS A 190 -7.52 35.23 7.31
C HIS A 190 -6.87 36.07 8.41
N GLU A 191 -5.62 36.48 8.22
CA GLU A 191 -4.89 37.28 9.23
C GLU A 191 -5.50 38.69 9.43
N SER A 192 -6.31 39.16 8.48
CA SER A 192 -7.20 40.33 8.61
C SER A 192 -8.36 40.15 9.60
N GLY A 193 -8.56 38.94 10.14
CA GLY A 193 -9.73 38.58 10.96
C GLY A 193 -10.98 38.22 10.16
N ALA A 194 -10.98 38.38 8.83
CA ALA A 194 -12.09 37.98 7.98
C ALA A 194 -12.24 36.44 7.93
N THR A 195 -13.46 35.91 8.08
CA THR A 195 -13.72 34.46 8.00
C THR A 195 -13.30 33.91 6.63
N ALA A 196 -12.30 33.03 6.59
CA ALA A 196 -11.80 32.40 5.38
C ALA A 196 -12.72 31.27 4.89
N PHE A 197 -13.26 30.48 5.83
CA PHE A 197 -14.36 29.56 5.56
C PHE A 197 -15.11 29.18 6.85
N GLU A 198 -16.36 28.76 6.71
CA GLU A 198 -17.12 28.10 7.77
C GLU A 198 -18.02 26.97 7.27
N GLY A 199 -18.35 26.05 8.17
CA GLY A 199 -19.25 24.92 7.92
C GLY A 199 -19.35 23.98 9.12
N ARG A 200 -19.92 22.79 8.88
CA ARG A 200 -20.10 21.75 9.90
C ARG A 200 -19.49 20.42 9.47
N ASN A 201 -18.89 19.73 10.44
CA ASN A 201 -18.49 18.33 10.34
C ASN A 201 -19.42 17.44 11.19
N VAL A 202 -19.59 16.19 10.76
CA VAL A 202 -20.25 15.09 11.50
C VAL A 202 -19.46 13.81 11.23
N GLY A 203 -19.07 13.08 12.28
CA GLY A 203 -18.33 11.81 12.15
C GLY A 203 -16.98 11.91 11.44
N GLY A 204 -16.33 13.08 11.47
CA GLY A 204 -15.10 13.37 10.73
C GLY A 204 -15.31 13.88 9.29
N HIS A 205 -16.53 13.84 8.76
CA HIS A 205 -16.87 14.25 7.39
C HIS A 205 -17.59 15.60 7.36
N ARG A 206 -17.43 16.37 6.27
CA ARG A 206 -18.15 17.63 6.05
C ARG A 206 -19.62 17.35 5.71
N ARG A 207 -20.56 18.14 6.25
CA ARG A 207 -22.00 17.98 6.01
C ARG A 207 -22.74 19.32 5.98
N GLY A 208 -23.77 19.44 5.15
CA GLY A 208 -24.54 20.69 4.98
C GLY A 208 -23.79 21.77 4.18
N PRO A 209 -24.23 23.04 4.24
CA PRO A 209 -23.58 24.14 3.52
C PRO A 209 -22.20 24.46 4.08
N TRP A 210 -21.28 24.80 3.17
CA TRP A 210 -19.94 25.32 3.45
C TRP A 210 -19.71 26.59 2.64
N GLU A 211 -19.27 27.65 3.31
CA GLU A 211 -19.03 28.97 2.72
C GLU A 211 -17.56 29.38 2.88
N PHE A 212 -17.03 30.11 1.91
CA PHE A 212 -15.64 30.51 1.80
C PHE A 212 -15.57 31.98 1.36
N HIS A 213 -14.60 32.74 1.85
CA HIS A 213 -14.41 34.16 1.51
C HIS A 213 -12.92 34.50 1.24
N TYR A 214 -12.69 35.64 0.59
CA TYR A 214 -11.37 36.21 0.33
C TYR A 214 -10.78 36.95 1.55
N ALA A 215 -9.52 37.36 1.48
CA ALA A 215 -8.82 38.02 2.59
C ALA A 215 -9.37 39.43 2.91
N SER A 216 -9.95 40.09 1.91
CA SER A 216 -10.79 41.29 2.04
C SER A 216 -12.12 41.06 2.79
N GLY A 217 -12.53 39.81 3.00
CA GLY A 217 -13.89 39.45 3.42
C GLY A 217 -14.91 39.37 2.28
N ALA A 218 -14.53 39.65 1.02
CA ALA A 218 -15.42 39.46 -0.12
C ALA A 218 -15.84 38.00 -0.27
N TRP A 219 -17.12 37.77 -0.55
CA TRP A 219 -17.66 36.41 -0.66
C TRP A 219 -17.01 35.66 -1.83
N LYS A 220 -16.56 34.42 -1.60
CA LYS A 220 -15.82 33.64 -2.60
C LYS A 220 -16.64 32.49 -3.15
N GLN A 221 -17.11 31.58 -2.32
CA GLN A 221 -17.65 30.31 -2.81
C GLN A 221 -18.62 29.66 -1.81
N ARG A 222 -19.67 29.02 -2.32
CA ARG A 222 -20.59 28.16 -1.53
C ARG A 222 -20.93 26.90 -2.29
N TYR A 223 -21.06 25.81 -1.55
CA TYR A 223 -21.68 24.55 -1.95
C TYR A 223 -22.01 23.72 -0.71
N GLU A 224 -22.78 22.66 -0.88
CA GLU A 224 -23.29 21.86 0.23
C GLU A 224 -22.73 20.42 0.14
N TYR A 225 -22.85 19.67 1.24
CA TYR A 225 -22.40 18.28 1.36
C TYR A 225 -23.54 17.38 1.84
N ASP A 226 -23.70 16.21 1.20
CA ASP A 226 -24.69 15.20 1.56
C ASP A 226 -24.31 14.38 2.80
N GLU A 227 -25.12 13.38 3.13
CA GLU A 227 -25.01 12.56 4.34
C GLU A 227 -23.66 11.82 4.42
N GLU A 228 -23.13 11.45 3.25
CA GLU A 228 -21.89 10.70 3.01
C GLU A 228 -20.68 11.60 2.72
N GLY A 229 -20.83 12.93 2.88
CA GLY A 229 -19.75 13.89 2.71
C GLY A 229 -19.32 14.16 1.27
N ARG A 230 -20.21 13.94 0.29
CA ARG A 230 -20.02 14.26 -1.13
C ARG A 230 -20.69 15.60 -1.45
N LYS A 231 -20.18 16.35 -2.44
CA LYS A 231 -20.78 17.64 -2.81
C LYS A 231 -22.21 17.48 -3.34
N HIS A 232 -23.14 18.31 -2.90
CA HIS A 232 -24.55 18.26 -3.27
C HIS A 232 -25.11 19.69 -3.39
N GLY A 233 -26.21 19.85 -4.11
CA GLY A 233 -26.96 21.11 -4.19
C GLY A 233 -26.30 22.17 -5.07
N PRO A 234 -26.71 23.44 -4.95
CA PRO A 234 -26.18 24.52 -5.78
C PRO A 234 -24.70 24.80 -5.48
N TYR A 235 -23.96 25.19 -6.51
CA TYR A 235 -22.57 25.62 -6.43
C TYR A 235 -22.41 27.01 -7.06
N ALA A 236 -21.71 27.89 -6.35
CA ALA A 236 -21.36 29.22 -6.84
C ALA A 236 -19.95 29.60 -6.40
N TRP A 237 -19.23 30.34 -7.26
CA TRP A 237 -17.91 30.92 -7.02
C TRP A 237 -17.82 32.28 -7.72
N ASP A 238 -17.38 33.31 -7.00
CA ASP A 238 -17.13 34.69 -7.46
C ASP A 238 -15.66 35.07 -7.28
N ASP A 239 -15.22 36.17 -7.90
CA ASP A 239 -13.94 36.81 -7.61
C ASP A 239 -14.03 37.84 -6.48
N GLU A 240 -12.91 38.48 -6.15
CA GLU A 240 -12.80 39.37 -5.00
C GLU A 240 -13.58 40.70 -5.21
N GLU A 241 -13.91 41.01 -6.46
CA GLU A 241 -14.81 42.10 -6.86
C GLU A 241 -16.29 41.67 -6.96
N GLY A 242 -16.62 40.43 -6.61
CA GLY A 242 -17.99 39.89 -6.62
C GLY A 242 -18.52 39.58 -8.02
N ARG A 243 -17.67 39.47 -9.04
CA ARG A 243 -18.07 39.05 -10.39
C ARG A 243 -18.13 37.51 -10.43
N PRO A 244 -19.11 36.92 -11.12
CA PRO A 244 -19.22 35.47 -11.18
C PRO A 244 -18.01 34.85 -11.86
N ARG A 245 -17.46 33.79 -11.26
CA ARG A 245 -16.40 32.94 -11.83
C ARG A 245 -16.95 31.57 -12.23
N ALA A 246 -17.87 31.01 -11.45
CA ALA A 246 -18.62 29.80 -11.81
C ALA A 246 -19.99 29.69 -11.12
N ARG A 247 -20.93 29.00 -11.78
CA ARG A 247 -22.27 28.62 -11.28
C ARG A 247 -22.63 27.23 -11.80
N GLY A 248 -23.39 26.46 -11.01
CA GLY A 248 -23.91 25.16 -11.41
C GLY A 248 -24.52 24.41 -10.22
N ALA A 249 -24.63 23.09 -10.31
CA ALA A 249 -25.05 22.22 -9.20
C ALA A 249 -24.27 20.90 -9.16
N PHE A 250 -24.23 20.30 -7.97
CA PHE A 250 -23.75 18.94 -7.73
C PHE A 250 -24.88 18.01 -7.30
N LEU A 251 -24.81 16.76 -7.75
CA LEU A 251 -25.63 15.65 -7.31
C LEU A 251 -24.68 14.51 -6.89
N HIS A 252 -24.65 14.21 -5.59
CA HIS A 252 -23.84 13.13 -4.97
C HIS A 252 -22.37 13.09 -5.44
N GLY A 253 -21.73 14.27 -5.42
CA GLY A 253 -20.33 14.50 -5.81
C GLY A 253 -20.10 14.81 -7.30
N ARG A 254 -21.11 14.65 -8.17
CA ARG A 254 -20.99 14.81 -9.63
C ARG A 254 -21.69 16.07 -10.13
N ARG A 255 -21.19 16.69 -11.21
CA ARG A 255 -21.85 17.86 -11.83
C ARG A 255 -23.21 17.45 -12.40
N HIS A 256 -24.25 18.26 -12.18
CA HIS A 256 -25.57 18.09 -12.77
C HIS A 256 -26.17 19.46 -13.12
N GLY A 257 -27.05 19.50 -14.11
CA GLY A 257 -27.63 20.72 -14.67
C GLY A 257 -26.64 21.53 -15.54
N ARG A 258 -27.07 22.72 -15.96
CA ARG A 258 -26.24 23.67 -16.71
C ARG A 258 -25.20 24.30 -15.79
N TRP A 259 -23.94 24.12 -16.14
CA TRP A 259 -22.81 24.83 -15.54
C TRP A 259 -22.39 26.00 -16.42
N THR A 260 -22.01 27.09 -15.78
CA THR A 260 -21.46 28.30 -16.42
C THR A 260 -20.16 28.68 -15.72
N TRP A 261 -19.14 29.01 -16.50
CA TRP A 261 -17.89 29.63 -16.07
C TRP A 261 -17.69 30.95 -16.79
N TRP A 262 -16.93 31.84 -16.15
CA TRP A 262 -16.55 33.14 -16.70
C TRP A 262 -15.03 33.30 -16.60
N ASN A 263 -14.46 33.96 -17.61
CA ASN A 263 -13.02 34.21 -17.77
C ASN A 263 -12.18 32.91 -17.66
N ASP A 264 -12.63 31.84 -18.31
CA ASP A 264 -12.06 30.49 -18.28
C ASP A 264 -11.00 30.32 -19.38
N GLY A 265 -9.76 30.59 -19.03
CA GLY A 265 -8.64 30.65 -19.97
C GLY A 265 -8.81 31.79 -20.98
N ALA A 266 -8.87 31.44 -22.27
CA ALA A 266 -9.04 32.41 -23.37
C ALA A 266 -10.51 32.74 -23.70
N HIS A 267 -11.47 32.33 -22.85
CA HIS A 267 -12.90 32.55 -23.09
C HIS A 267 -13.52 33.36 -21.95
N ALA A 268 -14.16 34.50 -22.26
CA ALA A 268 -14.88 35.29 -21.26
C ALA A 268 -16.05 34.54 -20.64
N LYS A 269 -16.60 33.54 -21.35
CA LYS A 269 -17.67 32.69 -20.84
C LYS A 269 -17.61 31.29 -21.45
N VAL A 270 -17.92 30.27 -20.65
CA VAL A 270 -18.10 28.88 -21.08
C VAL A 270 -19.36 28.31 -20.41
N GLU A 271 -20.18 27.58 -21.15
CA GLU A 271 -21.33 26.85 -20.64
C GLU A 271 -21.29 25.39 -21.08
N ARG A 272 -21.71 24.48 -20.20
CA ARG A 272 -21.82 23.02 -20.46
C ARG A 272 -22.97 22.45 -19.65
N GLY A 273 -23.85 21.68 -20.29
CA GLY A 273 -24.85 20.88 -19.57
C GLY A 273 -24.28 19.55 -19.06
N TYR A 274 -24.77 19.11 -17.90
CA TYR A 274 -24.39 17.83 -17.29
C TYR A 274 -25.59 17.03 -16.78
N ASP A 275 -25.56 15.72 -16.99
CA ASP A 275 -26.33 14.75 -16.21
C ASP A 275 -25.40 13.85 -15.40
N ALA A 276 -25.43 13.97 -14.06
CA ALA A 276 -24.71 13.11 -13.12
C ALA A 276 -23.23 12.85 -13.50
N GLY A 277 -22.56 13.89 -14.00
CA GLY A 277 -21.17 13.89 -14.46
C GLY A 277 -20.94 13.64 -15.95
N ARG A 278 -21.92 13.13 -16.70
CA ARG A 278 -21.89 13.03 -18.17
C ARG A 278 -22.20 14.39 -18.79
N HIS A 279 -21.61 14.71 -19.95
CA HIS A 279 -22.02 15.88 -20.75
C HIS A 279 -23.38 15.61 -21.39
N GLU A 280 -24.30 16.57 -21.32
CA GLU A 280 -25.67 16.45 -21.86
C GLU A 280 -26.16 17.82 -22.37
N GLY A 281 -26.78 17.86 -23.55
CA GLY A 281 -27.17 19.10 -24.21
C GLY A 281 -25.98 19.88 -24.79
N ASP A 282 -26.19 21.17 -25.04
CA ASP A 282 -25.16 22.02 -25.66
C ASP A 282 -24.05 22.42 -24.67
N GLU A 283 -22.80 22.41 -25.16
CA GLU A 283 -21.73 23.27 -24.67
C GLU A 283 -21.48 24.43 -25.64
N ALA A 284 -21.08 25.58 -25.10
CA ALA A 284 -20.66 26.74 -25.87
C ALA A 284 -19.61 27.57 -25.12
N ALA A 285 -18.79 28.30 -25.87
CA ALA A 285 -17.87 29.29 -25.31
C ALA A 285 -17.85 30.57 -26.14
N TRP A 286 -17.59 31.69 -25.47
CA TRP A 286 -17.59 33.03 -26.04
C TRP A 286 -16.28 33.76 -25.71
N LEU A 287 -15.80 34.53 -26.67
CA LEU A 287 -14.64 35.43 -26.55
C LEU A 287 -15.04 36.71 -25.77
N GLU A 288 -14.07 37.59 -25.47
CA GLU A 288 -14.29 38.82 -24.69
C GLU A 288 -15.20 39.85 -25.37
N ASP A 289 -15.28 39.85 -26.70
CA ASP A 289 -16.21 40.66 -27.50
C ASP A 289 -17.64 40.09 -27.54
N GLY A 290 -17.85 38.89 -26.98
CA GLY A 290 -19.12 38.15 -27.05
C GLY A 290 -19.28 37.24 -28.28
N THR A 291 -18.28 37.17 -29.17
CA THR A 291 -18.29 36.27 -30.33
C THR A 291 -18.27 34.80 -29.88
N LEU A 292 -19.09 33.97 -30.51
CA LEU A 292 -19.14 32.53 -30.25
C LEU A 292 -17.85 31.85 -30.76
N ALA A 293 -16.96 31.48 -29.84
CA ALA A 293 -15.73 30.74 -30.17
C ALA A 293 -16.05 29.32 -30.67
N TRP A 294 -16.97 28.63 -29.98
CA TRP A 294 -17.48 27.33 -30.39
C TRP A 294 -18.81 26.98 -29.72
N ARG A 295 -19.57 26.09 -30.35
CA ARG A 295 -20.69 25.34 -29.78
C ARG A 295 -20.57 23.87 -30.21
N ARG A 296 -20.82 22.93 -29.29
CA ARG A 296 -20.90 21.48 -29.58
C ARG A 296 -22.09 20.87 -28.82
N SER A 297 -22.89 20.05 -29.49
CA SER A 297 -24.03 19.37 -28.87
C SER A 297 -23.64 17.99 -28.34
N TRP A 298 -24.17 17.59 -27.18
CA TRP A 298 -23.91 16.31 -26.52
C TRP A 298 -25.20 15.55 -26.16
N ARG A 299 -25.11 14.23 -26.16
CA ARG A 299 -26.13 13.30 -25.63
C ARG A 299 -25.45 12.08 -25.01
N GLY A 300 -25.81 11.70 -23.80
CA GLY A 300 -25.25 10.53 -23.09
C GLY A 300 -23.73 10.62 -22.83
N GLY A 301 -23.15 11.82 -22.86
CA GLY A 301 -21.69 12.02 -22.82
C GLY A 301 -20.97 11.87 -24.16
N LYS A 302 -21.69 11.67 -25.27
CA LYS A 302 -21.15 11.58 -26.64
C LYS A 302 -21.50 12.85 -27.43
N ARG A 303 -20.69 13.24 -28.43
CA ARG A 303 -21.05 14.35 -29.35
C ARG A 303 -22.23 13.92 -30.23
N HIS A 304 -23.31 14.70 -30.22
CA HIS A 304 -24.53 14.39 -30.99
C HIS A 304 -25.24 15.70 -31.36
N GLY A 305 -25.32 16.00 -32.65
CA GLY A 305 -25.83 17.28 -33.20
C GLY A 305 -24.74 18.06 -33.94
N GLU A 306 -24.93 19.38 -34.06
CA GLU A 306 -24.02 20.26 -34.78
C GLU A 306 -22.87 20.74 -33.90
N GLN A 307 -21.65 20.69 -34.45
CA GLN A 307 -20.47 21.37 -33.93
C GLN A 307 -20.14 22.55 -34.85
N VAL A 308 -19.95 23.72 -34.23
CA VAL A 308 -19.53 24.96 -34.88
C VAL A 308 -18.33 25.50 -34.11
N GLU A 309 -17.25 25.84 -34.81
CA GLU A 309 -16.05 26.45 -34.25
C GLU A 309 -15.59 27.63 -35.12
N ARG A 310 -15.04 28.66 -34.46
CA ARG A 310 -14.57 29.92 -35.04
C ARG A 310 -13.10 30.18 -34.66
N TRP A 311 -12.42 30.94 -35.49
CA TRP A 311 -11.13 31.55 -35.14
C TRP A 311 -11.31 32.72 -34.15
N PRO A 312 -10.26 33.18 -33.44
CA PRO A 312 -10.34 34.37 -32.59
C PRO A 312 -10.78 35.66 -33.33
N SER A 313 -10.64 35.68 -34.66
CA SER A 313 -11.14 36.72 -35.57
C SER A 313 -12.64 36.65 -35.87
N GLY A 314 -13.36 35.66 -35.33
CA GLY A 314 -14.77 35.38 -35.64
C GLY A 314 -15.00 34.65 -36.96
N ALA A 315 -13.96 34.46 -37.79
CA ALA A 315 -14.02 33.69 -39.04
C ALA A 315 -14.40 32.22 -38.79
N PRO A 316 -15.08 31.53 -39.74
CA PRO A 316 -15.36 30.10 -39.63
C PRO A 316 -14.05 29.30 -39.54
N LYS A 317 -14.06 28.21 -38.77
CA LYS A 317 -12.89 27.33 -38.56
C LYS A 317 -13.22 25.86 -38.81
N GLU A 318 -14.24 25.33 -38.15
CA GLU A 318 -14.76 23.99 -38.41
C GLU A 318 -16.29 23.97 -38.20
N GLU A 319 -17.02 23.42 -39.15
CA GLU A 319 -18.43 23.09 -39.03
C GLU A 319 -18.61 21.61 -39.37
N SER A 320 -19.28 20.87 -38.48
CA SER A 320 -19.36 19.41 -38.58
C SER A 320 -20.55 18.86 -37.83
N ARG A 321 -21.22 17.88 -38.42
CA ARG A 321 -22.31 17.17 -37.76
C ARG A 321 -21.82 15.86 -37.14
N TRP A 322 -22.33 15.56 -35.95
CA TRP A 322 -21.94 14.40 -35.15
C TRP A 322 -23.16 13.56 -34.77
N VAL A 323 -23.01 12.24 -34.78
CA VAL A 323 -24.00 11.28 -34.29
C VAL A 323 -23.29 10.29 -33.36
N ASP A 324 -23.73 10.24 -32.11
CA ASP A 324 -23.30 9.31 -31.06
C ASP A 324 -21.77 9.20 -30.86
N GLY A 325 -21.06 10.32 -31.06
CA GLY A 325 -19.61 10.46 -30.89
C GLY A 325 -18.80 10.46 -32.19
N PHE A 326 -19.44 10.24 -33.34
CA PHE A 326 -18.78 10.08 -34.65
C PHE A 326 -19.23 11.15 -35.65
N LEU A 327 -18.35 11.54 -36.58
CA LEU A 327 -18.68 12.46 -37.68
C LEU A 327 -19.68 11.83 -38.65
N ASP A 328 -20.78 12.53 -38.97
CA ASP A 328 -21.80 12.04 -39.90
C ASP A 328 -22.41 13.19 -40.72
N GLY A 329 -22.20 13.16 -42.04
CA GLY A 329 -22.51 14.24 -42.96
C GLY A 329 -21.26 14.95 -43.51
N GLU A 330 -21.39 16.24 -43.82
CA GLU A 330 -20.26 17.05 -44.27
C GLU A 330 -19.49 17.62 -43.06
N ARG A 331 -18.16 17.54 -43.14
CA ARG A 331 -17.24 18.31 -42.31
C ARG A 331 -16.60 19.38 -43.19
N ARG A 332 -16.79 20.64 -42.82
CA ARG A 332 -16.22 21.80 -43.49
C ARG A 332 -15.19 22.43 -42.56
N ARG A 333 -14.04 22.78 -43.12
CA ARG A 333 -12.89 23.34 -42.39
C ARG A 333 -12.30 24.48 -43.19
N TRP A 334 -11.97 25.57 -42.50
CA TRP A 334 -11.41 26.76 -43.12
C TRP A 334 -10.06 27.09 -42.49
N SER A 335 -9.04 27.35 -43.32
CA SER A 335 -7.80 27.95 -42.85
C SER A 335 -8.06 29.36 -42.31
N GLU A 336 -7.12 29.93 -41.55
CA GLU A 336 -7.22 31.34 -41.10
C GLU A 336 -7.13 32.33 -42.29
N GLU A 337 -6.61 31.87 -43.44
CA GLU A 337 -6.58 32.56 -44.73
C GLU A 337 -7.87 32.39 -45.55
N GLY A 338 -8.81 31.55 -45.08
CA GLY A 338 -10.15 31.36 -45.66
C GLY A 338 -10.29 30.19 -46.65
N GLU A 339 -9.27 29.37 -46.85
CA GLU A 339 -9.33 28.21 -47.76
C GLU A 339 -10.25 27.12 -47.19
N GLU A 340 -11.30 26.73 -47.92
CA GLU A 340 -12.25 25.70 -47.50
C GLU A 340 -11.82 24.29 -47.93
N THR A 341 -11.90 23.35 -47.00
CA THR A 341 -11.80 21.90 -47.24
C THR A 341 -13.08 21.21 -46.77
N VAL A 342 -13.65 20.37 -47.64
CA VAL A 342 -14.89 19.62 -47.36
C VAL A 342 -14.60 18.13 -47.41
N GLU A 343 -14.78 17.46 -46.28
CA GLU A 343 -14.69 16.01 -46.14
C GLU A 343 -16.10 15.45 -45.92
N ARG A 344 -16.49 14.38 -46.61
CA ARG A 344 -17.71 13.63 -46.28
C ARG A 344 -17.39 12.45 -45.37
N TRP A 345 -18.21 12.31 -44.34
CA TRP A 345 -18.13 11.26 -43.33
C TRP A 345 -19.49 10.57 -43.21
N HIS A 346 -19.49 9.26 -43.01
CA HIS A 346 -20.67 8.54 -42.53
C HIS A 346 -20.28 7.75 -41.29
N MET A 347 -20.90 8.07 -40.16
CA MET A 347 -20.66 7.43 -38.87
C MET A 347 -19.15 7.21 -38.55
N GLY A 348 -18.30 8.21 -38.76
CA GLY A 348 -16.88 8.15 -38.45
C GLY A 348 -16.00 7.42 -39.48
N LEU A 349 -16.54 6.97 -40.61
CA LEU A 349 -15.78 6.53 -41.77
C LEU A 349 -15.79 7.63 -42.84
N SER A 350 -14.63 8.01 -43.40
CA SER A 350 -14.55 9.02 -44.45
C SER A 350 -14.89 8.45 -45.83
N GLU A 351 -15.41 9.29 -46.72
CA GLU A 351 -15.75 8.96 -48.12
C GLU A 351 -14.57 8.30 -48.87
N ALA A 352 -13.34 8.77 -48.65
CA ALA A 352 -12.13 8.19 -49.25
C ALA A 352 -11.82 6.76 -48.78
N VAL A 353 -12.11 6.40 -47.52
CA VAL A 353 -11.89 5.04 -46.98
C VAL A 353 -13.07 4.12 -47.30
N ARG A 354 -14.29 4.67 -47.28
CA ARG A 354 -15.54 3.99 -47.64
C ARG A 354 -15.54 3.49 -49.08
N ASP A 355 -15.02 4.31 -50.00
CA ASP A 355 -15.09 4.07 -51.44
C ASP A 355 -13.83 3.34 -51.99
N ASP A 356 -12.83 3.04 -51.15
CA ASP A 356 -11.66 2.24 -51.50
C ASP A 356 -12.00 0.74 -51.65
N ALA A 357 -12.28 0.35 -52.89
CA ALA A 357 -12.56 -1.02 -53.28
C ALA A 357 -11.39 -2.00 -53.02
N ALA A 358 -10.13 -1.53 -53.06
CA ALA A 358 -8.95 -2.39 -52.88
C ALA A 358 -8.68 -2.66 -51.39
N LEU A 359 -8.87 -1.66 -50.52
CA LEU A 359 -8.91 -1.85 -49.06
C LEU A 359 -10.04 -2.81 -48.66
N ARG A 360 -11.24 -2.61 -49.21
CA ARG A 360 -12.39 -3.51 -48.99
C ARG A 360 -12.07 -4.96 -49.34
N GLU A 361 -11.58 -5.24 -50.55
CA GLU A 361 -11.24 -6.61 -50.96
C GLU A 361 -10.14 -7.22 -50.08
N LYS A 362 -9.11 -6.43 -49.74
CA LYS A 362 -8.00 -6.83 -48.85
C LYS A 362 -8.49 -7.22 -47.46
N VAL A 363 -9.42 -6.46 -46.87
CA VAL A 363 -10.03 -6.76 -45.56
C VAL A 363 -10.92 -8.00 -45.64
N LEU A 364 -11.81 -8.08 -46.63
CA LEU A 364 -12.75 -9.22 -46.77
C LEU A 364 -12.03 -10.56 -46.99
N ARG A 365 -10.91 -10.56 -47.73
CA ARG A 365 -10.02 -11.73 -47.82
C ARG A 365 -9.45 -12.08 -46.45
N ARG A 366 -8.80 -11.13 -45.79
CA ARG A 366 -8.09 -11.34 -44.52
C ARG A 366 -9.00 -11.76 -43.36
N VAL A 367 -10.27 -11.34 -43.38
CA VAL A 367 -11.31 -11.84 -42.46
C VAL A 367 -11.56 -13.34 -42.65
N ARG A 368 -11.65 -13.82 -43.89
CA ARG A 368 -11.81 -15.27 -44.18
C ARG A 368 -10.57 -16.06 -43.80
N ASP A 369 -9.39 -15.57 -44.21
CA ASP A 369 -8.09 -16.21 -43.91
C ASP A 369 -7.88 -16.39 -42.40
N VAL A 370 -8.33 -15.42 -41.58
CA VAL A 370 -8.24 -15.49 -40.11
C VAL A 370 -9.36 -16.33 -39.48
N ALA A 371 -10.55 -16.39 -40.08
CA ALA A 371 -11.67 -17.18 -39.55
C ALA A 371 -11.41 -18.69 -39.50
N GLU A 372 -10.50 -19.19 -40.34
CA GLU A 372 -10.05 -20.59 -40.35
C GLU A 372 -8.93 -20.88 -39.32
N ALA A 373 -8.40 -19.87 -38.64
CA ALA A 373 -7.31 -20.03 -37.67
C ALA A 373 -7.79 -20.63 -36.32
N PRO A 374 -6.92 -21.34 -35.56
CA PRO A 374 -7.31 -21.97 -34.29
C PRO A 374 -7.76 -21.00 -33.18
N ASN A 375 -7.30 -19.74 -33.23
CA ASN A 375 -7.71 -18.65 -32.35
C ASN A 375 -7.84 -17.38 -33.21
N PRO A 376 -9.01 -17.11 -33.82
CA PRO A 376 -9.20 -15.94 -34.68
C PRO A 376 -9.32 -14.65 -33.84
N SER A 377 -8.75 -13.54 -34.32
CA SER A 377 -8.83 -12.24 -33.64
C SER A 377 -9.18 -11.08 -34.57
N ALA A 378 -9.87 -10.07 -34.05
CA ALA A 378 -10.18 -8.86 -34.81
C ALA A 378 -8.93 -8.08 -35.24
N SER A 379 -7.84 -8.14 -34.46
CA SER A 379 -6.61 -7.44 -34.80
C SER A 379 -5.87 -8.13 -35.95
N ASP A 380 -5.84 -9.46 -35.96
CA ASP A 380 -5.25 -10.23 -37.04
C ASP A 380 -6.03 -10.05 -38.34
N ALA A 381 -7.36 -9.98 -38.30
CA ALA A 381 -8.18 -9.77 -39.49
C ALA A 381 -8.07 -8.34 -40.07
N LEU A 382 -8.06 -7.31 -39.23
CA LEU A 382 -8.09 -5.90 -39.65
C LEU A 382 -6.69 -5.27 -39.83
N GLY A 383 -5.64 -5.91 -39.33
CA GLY A 383 -4.25 -5.55 -39.60
C GLY A 383 -3.85 -4.19 -39.03
N ALA A 384 -3.32 -3.31 -39.88
CA ALA A 384 -2.71 -2.03 -39.48
C ALA A 384 -3.69 -0.83 -39.47
N ALA A 385 -4.99 -1.03 -39.73
CA ALA A 385 -5.97 0.05 -39.69
C ALA A 385 -6.01 0.72 -38.29
N PRO A 386 -6.11 2.06 -38.20
CA PRO A 386 -6.28 2.77 -36.93
C PRO A 386 -7.45 2.20 -36.13
N TRP A 387 -7.29 1.98 -34.82
CA TRP A 387 -8.32 1.29 -34.02
C TRP A 387 -9.68 1.99 -34.05
N ALA A 388 -9.69 3.33 -34.12
CA ALA A 388 -10.91 4.14 -34.24
C ALA A 388 -11.69 3.91 -35.55
N GLU A 389 -11.03 3.50 -36.63
CA GLU A 389 -11.66 3.28 -37.94
C GLU A 389 -12.16 1.83 -38.12
N ARG A 390 -11.66 0.89 -37.31
CA ARG A 390 -12.01 -0.55 -37.39
C ARG A 390 -13.51 -0.79 -37.19
N GLY A 391 -14.10 -0.16 -36.18
CA GLY A 391 -15.54 -0.26 -35.88
C GLY A 391 -16.42 0.32 -37.00
N PRO A 392 -16.23 1.59 -37.40
CA PRO A 392 -16.91 2.20 -38.55
C PRO A 392 -16.75 1.40 -39.87
N LEU A 393 -15.55 0.86 -40.15
CA LEU A 393 -15.32 0.07 -41.36
C LEU A 393 -16.09 -1.26 -41.34
N LEU A 394 -16.06 -2.00 -40.22
CA LEU A 394 -16.86 -3.23 -40.07
C LEU A 394 -18.37 -2.95 -40.23
N LEU A 395 -18.86 -1.88 -39.61
CA LEU A 395 -20.25 -1.45 -39.71
C LEU A 395 -20.62 -1.13 -41.16
N HIS A 396 -19.80 -0.35 -41.88
CA HIS A 396 -20.04 -0.03 -43.29
C HIS A 396 -20.04 -1.27 -44.19
N LEU A 397 -19.13 -2.22 -43.99
CA LEU A 397 -19.08 -3.48 -44.74
C LEU A 397 -20.33 -4.35 -44.51
N TRP A 398 -20.94 -4.27 -43.33
CA TRP A 398 -22.18 -4.97 -43.03
C TRP A 398 -23.41 -4.26 -43.61
N GLU A 399 -23.51 -2.94 -43.48
CA GLU A 399 -24.63 -2.16 -44.04
C GLU A 399 -24.66 -2.16 -45.58
N THR A 400 -23.52 -2.42 -46.23
CA THR A 400 -23.43 -2.65 -47.69
C THR A 400 -23.63 -4.11 -48.11
N GLY A 401 -23.86 -5.02 -47.16
CA GLY A 401 -23.98 -6.46 -47.43
C GLY A 401 -22.68 -7.15 -47.89
N ALA A 402 -21.54 -6.47 -47.76
CA ALA A 402 -20.23 -6.99 -48.16
C ALA A 402 -19.60 -7.93 -47.12
N LEU A 403 -20.05 -7.87 -45.85
CA LEU A 403 -19.60 -8.71 -44.74
C LEU A 403 -20.79 -9.06 -43.83
N GLU A 404 -21.12 -10.35 -43.71
CA GLU A 404 -22.12 -10.80 -42.73
C GLU A 404 -21.47 -10.93 -41.34
N LEU A 405 -21.62 -9.88 -40.51
CA LEU A 405 -20.99 -9.80 -39.19
C LEU A 405 -21.50 -10.86 -38.20
N SER A 406 -22.70 -11.43 -38.40
CA SER A 406 -23.22 -12.47 -37.51
C SER A 406 -22.37 -13.76 -37.56
N ALA A 407 -21.74 -14.04 -38.71
CA ALA A 407 -20.93 -15.23 -38.96
C ALA A 407 -19.52 -15.17 -38.35
N TYR A 408 -19.05 -14.01 -37.89
CA TYR A 408 -17.67 -13.80 -37.42
C TYR A 408 -17.59 -13.18 -36.01
N PRO A 409 -17.95 -13.92 -34.93
CA PRO A 409 -18.04 -13.34 -33.57
C PRO A 409 -16.73 -12.76 -33.01
N PHE A 410 -15.58 -13.22 -33.51
CA PHE A 410 -14.28 -12.65 -33.14
C PHE A 410 -14.08 -11.20 -33.59
N LEU A 411 -14.86 -10.70 -34.56
CA LEU A 411 -14.83 -9.30 -35.00
C LEU A 411 -15.58 -8.37 -34.03
N TRP A 412 -16.45 -8.90 -33.17
CA TRP A 412 -17.33 -8.08 -32.33
C TRP A 412 -16.58 -7.28 -31.25
N GLU A 413 -15.32 -7.63 -30.95
CA GLU A 413 -14.43 -6.80 -30.14
C GLU A 413 -14.13 -5.44 -30.81
N ALA A 414 -13.90 -5.41 -32.12
CA ALA A 414 -13.72 -4.15 -32.86
C ALA A 414 -15.03 -3.37 -33.03
N LEU A 415 -16.19 -4.00 -32.85
CA LEU A 415 -17.49 -3.33 -32.80
C LEU A 415 -17.78 -2.63 -31.46
N ALA A 416 -17.07 -2.96 -30.38
CA ALA A 416 -17.29 -2.33 -29.07
C ALA A 416 -16.95 -0.83 -29.04
N GLY A 417 -16.12 -0.36 -29.98
CA GLY A 417 -15.84 1.06 -30.23
C GLY A 417 -16.56 1.65 -31.46
N ALA A 418 -17.60 0.99 -31.97
CA ALA A 418 -18.27 1.39 -33.22
C ALA A 418 -19.51 2.30 -33.02
N PRO A 419 -19.98 2.99 -34.07
CA PRO A 419 -21.18 3.83 -34.10
C PRO A 419 -22.53 3.06 -34.06
N MET A 420 -22.62 2.08 -33.17
CA MET A 420 -23.73 1.14 -33.09
C MET A 420 -24.83 1.63 -32.14
N SER A 421 -25.92 2.14 -32.72
CA SER A 421 -27.17 2.38 -32.01
C SER A 421 -27.85 1.07 -31.60
N SER A 422 -28.74 1.11 -30.62
CA SER A 422 -29.51 -0.07 -30.15
C SER A 422 -30.28 -0.76 -31.27
N ALA A 423 -30.83 -0.02 -32.23
CA ALA A 423 -31.48 -0.58 -33.41
C ALA A 423 -30.50 -1.34 -34.33
N ARG A 424 -29.27 -0.85 -34.51
CA ARG A 424 -28.20 -1.55 -35.26
C ARG A 424 -27.75 -2.81 -34.52
N TRP A 425 -27.54 -2.75 -33.19
CA TRP A 425 -27.25 -3.95 -32.39
C TRP A 425 -28.34 -5.02 -32.52
N VAL A 426 -29.60 -4.62 -32.41
CA VAL A 426 -30.75 -5.51 -32.59
C VAL A 426 -30.79 -6.14 -33.98
N ALA A 427 -30.52 -5.39 -35.04
CA ALA A 427 -30.45 -5.91 -36.40
C ALA A 427 -29.33 -6.94 -36.57
N LEU A 428 -28.15 -6.70 -35.97
CA LEU A 428 -27.03 -7.66 -35.96
C LEU A 428 -27.38 -8.95 -35.21
N LEU A 429 -27.95 -8.83 -34.01
CA LEU A 429 -28.31 -9.97 -33.16
C LEU A 429 -29.42 -10.85 -33.76
N ARG A 430 -30.31 -10.27 -34.57
CA ARG A 430 -31.32 -11.03 -35.32
C ARG A 430 -30.72 -11.94 -36.41
N GLY A 431 -29.51 -11.63 -36.90
CA GLY A 431 -28.78 -12.47 -37.86
C GLY A 431 -28.00 -13.63 -37.24
N VAL A 432 -27.92 -13.74 -35.91
CA VAL A 432 -27.09 -14.75 -35.21
C VAL A 432 -27.85 -16.05 -35.00
N GLU A 433 -27.57 -17.02 -35.88
CA GLU A 433 -27.99 -18.42 -35.72
C GLU A 433 -27.07 -19.18 -34.74
N GLY A 434 -27.66 -19.81 -33.72
CA GLY A 434 -26.93 -20.63 -32.74
C GLY A 434 -26.21 -19.84 -31.64
N GLU A 435 -25.25 -20.49 -30.98
CA GLU A 435 -24.43 -19.86 -29.93
C GLU A 435 -23.11 -19.30 -30.52
N PRO A 436 -22.72 -18.06 -30.18
CA PRO A 436 -21.55 -17.42 -30.78
C PRO A 436 -20.25 -17.99 -30.20
N LYS A 437 -19.41 -18.55 -31.07
CA LYS A 437 -18.08 -19.05 -30.70
C LYS A 437 -17.11 -17.87 -30.53
N GLY A 438 -16.72 -17.58 -29.29
CA GLY A 438 -15.81 -16.49 -28.97
C GLY A 438 -15.44 -16.44 -27.48
N ALA A 439 -14.65 -15.43 -27.09
CA ALA A 439 -14.14 -15.27 -25.73
C ALA A 439 -15.29 -15.10 -24.71
N HIS A 440 -15.53 -16.15 -23.92
CA HIS A 440 -16.67 -16.22 -23.01
C HIS A 440 -16.66 -15.09 -21.97
N CYS A 441 -17.82 -14.48 -21.77
CA CYS A 441 -18.15 -13.69 -20.59
C CYS A 441 -17.92 -14.57 -19.34
N PRO A 442 -17.24 -14.08 -18.28
CA PRO A 442 -17.03 -14.87 -17.06
C PRO A 442 -18.35 -15.23 -16.34
N HIS A 443 -19.41 -14.47 -16.61
CA HIS A 443 -20.66 -14.49 -15.84
C HIS A 443 -21.87 -15.04 -16.61
N LEU A 444 -21.74 -15.29 -17.93
CA LEU A 444 -22.77 -15.96 -18.72
C LEU A 444 -22.11 -16.93 -19.73
N PRO A 445 -22.29 -18.26 -19.60
CA PRO A 445 -21.78 -19.24 -20.55
C PRO A 445 -22.27 -18.98 -21.99
N GLY A 446 -21.43 -19.25 -22.99
CA GLY A 446 -21.76 -19.05 -24.41
C GLY A 446 -21.88 -17.60 -24.89
N TRP A 447 -21.93 -16.61 -23.99
CA TRP A 447 -22.06 -15.18 -24.34
C TRP A 447 -20.68 -14.50 -24.45
N PRO A 448 -20.38 -13.67 -25.47
CA PRO A 448 -19.04 -13.05 -25.59
C PRO A 448 -18.86 -11.83 -24.68
N ARG A 449 -17.67 -11.68 -24.07
CA ARG A 449 -17.36 -10.58 -23.12
C ARG A 449 -17.47 -9.18 -23.75
N SER A 450 -16.93 -8.99 -24.95
CA SER A 450 -16.95 -7.70 -25.66
C SER A 450 -18.36 -7.30 -26.09
N LEU A 451 -19.18 -8.28 -26.50
CA LEU A 451 -20.58 -8.09 -26.83
C LEU A 451 -21.40 -7.70 -25.60
N ASP A 452 -21.15 -8.33 -24.45
CA ASP A 452 -21.81 -7.99 -23.18
C ASP A 452 -21.66 -6.52 -22.81
N GLU A 453 -20.44 -6.01 -22.87
CA GLU A 453 -20.13 -4.62 -22.55
C GLU A 453 -20.72 -3.65 -23.57
N ALA A 454 -20.67 -3.98 -24.87
CA ALA A 454 -21.20 -3.13 -25.93
C ALA A 454 -22.74 -3.02 -25.88
N ILE A 455 -23.45 -4.15 -25.66
CA ILE A 455 -24.91 -4.17 -25.54
C ILE A 455 -25.35 -3.51 -24.23
N LEU A 456 -24.66 -3.72 -23.09
CA LEU A 456 -25.00 -3.06 -21.83
C LEU A 456 -24.91 -1.54 -21.92
N ARG A 457 -23.95 -1.01 -22.70
CA ARG A 457 -23.81 0.41 -23.01
C ARG A 457 -24.97 0.88 -23.91
N ALA A 458 -25.18 0.24 -25.06
CA ALA A 458 -26.21 0.64 -26.02
C ALA A 458 -27.63 0.59 -25.42
N TYR A 459 -27.96 -0.48 -24.68
CA TYR A 459 -29.22 -0.62 -23.95
C TYR A 459 -29.44 0.52 -22.93
N GLY A 460 -28.36 1.05 -22.36
CA GLY A 460 -28.40 2.21 -21.47
C GLY A 460 -28.57 3.56 -22.17
N ASP A 461 -28.18 3.66 -23.45
CA ASP A 461 -28.41 4.84 -24.28
C ASP A 461 -29.85 4.84 -24.84
N ASP A 462 -30.35 3.68 -25.29
CA ASP A 462 -31.73 3.46 -25.70
C ASP A 462 -32.14 1.96 -25.54
N PRO A 463 -33.01 1.61 -24.58
CA PRO A 463 -33.45 0.24 -24.38
C PRO A 463 -34.60 -0.19 -25.33
N ALA A 464 -35.33 0.76 -25.95
CA ALA A 464 -36.59 0.46 -26.61
C ALA A 464 -36.47 -0.49 -27.82
N PRO A 465 -35.43 -0.40 -28.68
CA PRO A 465 -35.23 -1.37 -29.76
C PRO A 465 -34.98 -2.79 -29.26
N PHE A 466 -34.26 -2.95 -28.14
CA PHE A 466 -33.97 -4.27 -27.57
C PHE A 466 -35.22 -4.91 -26.97
N ASP A 467 -35.98 -4.15 -26.16
CA ASP A 467 -37.25 -4.63 -25.60
C ASP A 467 -38.28 -4.94 -26.71
N ALA A 468 -38.40 -4.10 -27.74
CA ALA A 468 -39.31 -4.31 -28.87
C ALA A 468 -38.88 -5.45 -29.83
N ALA A 469 -37.62 -5.91 -29.75
CA ALA A 469 -37.10 -7.01 -30.58
C ALA A 469 -36.96 -8.34 -29.85
N TRP A 470 -37.20 -8.36 -28.54
CA TRP A 470 -37.00 -9.47 -27.61
C TRP A 470 -37.44 -10.83 -28.18
N ASP A 471 -38.70 -10.94 -28.61
CA ASP A 471 -39.28 -12.21 -29.08
C ASP A 471 -38.79 -12.67 -30.47
N ALA A 472 -38.12 -11.78 -31.21
CA ALA A 472 -37.55 -12.07 -32.53
C ALA A 472 -36.07 -12.48 -32.48
N LEU A 473 -35.44 -12.48 -31.29
CA LEU A 473 -34.05 -12.93 -31.12
C LEU A 473 -33.97 -14.46 -31.00
N SER A 474 -32.85 -15.05 -31.45
CA SER A 474 -32.59 -16.48 -31.24
C SER A 474 -32.44 -16.80 -29.73
N PRO A 475 -32.69 -18.04 -29.26
CA PRO A 475 -32.64 -18.36 -27.83
C PRO A 475 -31.30 -18.04 -27.16
N ALA A 476 -30.18 -18.13 -27.89
CA ALA A 476 -28.86 -17.74 -27.41
C ALA A 476 -28.73 -16.21 -27.25
N MET A 477 -29.24 -15.43 -28.21
CA MET A 477 -29.22 -13.97 -28.15
C MET A 477 -30.18 -13.43 -27.10
N ARG A 478 -31.33 -14.10 -26.88
CA ARG A 478 -32.24 -13.78 -25.77
C ARG A 478 -31.52 -13.87 -24.43
N ARG A 479 -30.85 -14.99 -24.11
CA ARG A 479 -30.11 -15.14 -22.83
C ARG A 479 -29.18 -13.95 -22.54
N GLY A 480 -28.38 -13.55 -23.53
CA GLY A 480 -27.45 -12.43 -23.38
C GLY A 480 -28.10 -11.06 -23.25
N VAL A 481 -29.19 -10.82 -23.98
CA VAL A 481 -29.97 -9.57 -23.88
C VAL A 481 -30.80 -9.53 -22.59
N ASP A 482 -31.30 -10.65 -22.08
CA ASP A 482 -31.99 -10.74 -20.77
C ASP A 482 -31.04 -10.33 -19.65
N TRP A 483 -29.83 -10.88 -19.69
CA TRP A 483 -28.74 -10.54 -18.78
C TRP A 483 -28.35 -9.05 -18.81
N VAL A 484 -28.58 -8.34 -19.92
CA VAL A 484 -28.47 -6.87 -19.98
C VAL A 484 -29.71 -6.18 -19.39
N ARG A 485 -30.92 -6.57 -19.82
CA ARG A 485 -32.21 -6.02 -19.33
C ARG A 485 -32.33 -6.13 -17.80
N PHE A 486 -31.89 -7.26 -17.27
CA PHE A 486 -31.88 -7.58 -15.84
C PHE A 486 -30.94 -6.68 -15.04
N ARG A 487 -29.72 -6.44 -15.52
CA ARG A 487 -28.77 -5.51 -14.87
C ARG A 487 -29.21 -4.04 -14.94
N TRP A 488 -30.16 -3.72 -15.83
CA TRP A 488 -30.87 -2.44 -15.88
C TRP A 488 -32.19 -2.42 -15.07
N GLY A 489 -32.50 -3.48 -14.32
CA GLY A 489 -33.65 -3.52 -13.42
C GLY A 489 -35.02 -3.64 -14.11
N ARG A 490 -35.09 -4.23 -15.32
CA ARG A 490 -36.38 -4.51 -15.97
C ARG A 490 -37.15 -5.59 -15.22
N GLU A 491 -38.43 -5.31 -14.94
CA GLU A 491 -39.39 -6.33 -14.49
C GLU A 491 -39.51 -7.44 -15.54
N GLY A 492 -39.58 -8.70 -15.09
CA GLY A 492 -39.68 -9.88 -15.96
C GLY A 492 -38.42 -10.20 -16.78
N ALA A 493 -37.31 -9.50 -16.59
CA ALA A 493 -36.02 -9.89 -17.17
C ALA A 493 -35.32 -10.93 -16.29
N GLY A 494 -34.59 -11.85 -16.94
CA GLY A 494 -33.83 -12.92 -16.29
C GLY A 494 -34.47 -14.31 -16.40
N GLU A 495 -35.73 -14.42 -16.87
CA GLU A 495 -36.41 -15.73 -17.00
C GLU A 495 -35.67 -16.71 -17.90
N THR A 496 -34.95 -16.22 -18.94
CA THR A 496 -34.17 -17.09 -19.84
C THR A 496 -32.83 -17.54 -19.27
N LEU A 497 -32.46 -17.05 -18.07
CA LEU A 497 -31.25 -17.45 -17.34
C LEU A 497 -31.50 -18.64 -16.40
N ARG A 498 -32.77 -18.93 -16.08
CA ARG A 498 -33.21 -20.13 -15.37
C ARG A 498 -32.88 -21.38 -16.21
N GLY A 499 -32.44 -22.46 -15.57
CA GLY A 499 -31.96 -23.66 -16.26
C GLY A 499 -30.45 -23.69 -16.54
N LEU A 500 -29.72 -22.62 -16.20
CA LEU A 500 -28.25 -22.54 -16.33
C LEU A 500 -27.49 -23.00 -15.08
N GLU A 501 -28.19 -23.58 -14.09
CA GLU A 501 -27.65 -23.79 -12.73
C GLU A 501 -26.43 -24.74 -12.69
N GLU A 502 -26.37 -25.79 -13.52
CA GLU A 502 -25.18 -26.66 -13.64
C GLU A 502 -23.95 -25.86 -14.14
N ALA A 503 -24.13 -24.93 -15.08
CA ALA A 503 -23.04 -24.18 -15.67
C ALA A 503 -22.57 -23.01 -14.78
N PHE A 504 -23.46 -22.42 -14.00
CA PHE A 504 -23.10 -21.51 -12.90
C PHE A 504 -22.36 -22.27 -11.78
N ALA A 505 -22.87 -23.43 -11.36
CA ALA A 505 -22.26 -24.27 -10.34
C ALA A 505 -20.83 -24.71 -10.70
N GLU A 506 -20.57 -25.03 -11.97
CA GLU A 506 -19.23 -25.36 -12.46
C GLU A 506 -18.22 -24.24 -12.18
N ARG A 507 -18.55 -22.99 -12.57
CA ARG A 507 -17.67 -21.83 -12.36
C ARG A 507 -17.55 -21.41 -10.89
N LEU A 508 -18.62 -21.55 -10.11
CA LEU A 508 -18.63 -21.22 -8.68
C LEU A 508 -17.74 -22.18 -7.86
N VAL A 509 -17.84 -23.49 -8.11
CA VAL A 509 -17.13 -24.51 -7.31
C VAL A 509 -15.65 -24.61 -7.66
N GLU A 510 -15.26 -24.48 -8.94
CA GLU A 510 -13.85 -24.63 -9.36
C GLU A 510 -12.97 -23.41 -9.05
N GLY A 511 -13.52 -22.40 -8.39
CA GLY A 511 -12.75 -21.26 -7.87
C GLY A 511 -12.38 -20.18 -8.89
N HIS A 512 -12.74 -20.37 -10.16
CA HIS A 512 -12.79 -19.33 -11.20
C HIS A 512 -13.87 -18.26 -10.91
N GLY A 513 -14.89 -18.58 -10.10
CA GLY A 513 -16.02 -17.71 -9.81
C GLY A 513 -15.68 -16.39 -9.09
N LEU A 514 -16.39 -15.34 -9.52
CA LEU A 514 -16.66 -14.06 -8.82
C LEU A 514 -15.45 -13.20 -8.41
N GLN A 515 -14.23 -13.59 -8.80
CA GLN A 515 -13.01 -12.77 -8.67
C GLN A 515 -12.94 -11.67 -9.74
N GLU A 516 -13.50 -11.93 -10.93
CA GLU A 516 -13.55 -10.98 -12.04
C GLU A 516 -14.62 -9.89 -11.84
N ASP A 517 -14.41 -8.77 -12.53
CA ASP A 517 -15.37 -7.67 -12.52
C ASP A 517 -16.60 -7.97 -13.37
N VAL A 518 -17.75 -7.51 -12.88
CA VAL A 518 -19.03 -7.41 -13.59
C VAL A 518 -19.26 -5.93 -13.91
N TRP A 519 -19.81 -5.66 -15.09
CA TRP A 519 -20.42 -4.37 -15.37
C TRP A 519 -21.84 -4.35 -14.80
N VAL A 520 -22.10 -3.50 -13.82
CA VAL A 520 -23.42 -3.25 -13.20
C VAL A 520 -23.90 -1.85 -13.51
N VAL A 521 -25.19 -1.58 -13.35
CA VAL A 521 -25.74 -0.22 -13.54
C VAL A 521 -25.84 0.47 -12.18
N GLU A 522 -24.99 1.48 -11.95
CA GLU A 522 -25.07 2.36 -10.79
C GLU A 522 -25.52 3.75 -11.25
N HIS A 523 -26.62 4.26 -10.69
CA HIS A 523 -27.13 5.60 -10.99
C HIS A 523 -27.32 5.85 -12.51
N GLY A 524 -27.78 4.84 -13.26
CA GLY A 524 -27.96 4.91 -14.71
C GLY A 524 -26.65 4.92 -15.53
N VAL A 525 -25.53 4.45 -14.95
CA VAL A 525 -24.23 4.32 -15.62
C VAL A 525 -23.71 2.88 -15.48
N PRO A 526 -23.28 2.22 -16.57
CA PRO A 526 -22.50 0.99 -16.50
C PRO A 526 -21.16 1.23 -15.79
N VAL A 527 -20.99 0.67 -14.60
CA VAL A 527 -19.78 0.75 -13.77
C VAL A 527 -19.20 -0.64 -13.58
N ARG A 528 -17.88 -0.77 -13.77
CA ARG A 528 -17.13 -2.00 -13.54
C ARG A 528 -16.90 -2.18 -12.03
N ARG A 529 -17.40 -3.28 -11.47
CA ARG A 529 -17.24 -3.66 -10.06
C ARG A 529 -16.69 -5.08 -9.95
N PRO A 530 -15.66 -5.34 -9.10
CA PRO A 530 -15.31 -6.71 -8.76
C PRO A 530 -16.53 -7.32 -8.07
N LEU A 531 -16.99 -8.51 -8.48
CA LEU A 531 -18.32 -9.00 -8.07
C LEU A 531 -18.46 -9.13 -6.53
N ARG A 532 -17.35 -9.45 -5.85
CA ARG A 532 -17.17 -9.38 -4.40
C ARG A 532 -17.45 -8.02 -3.72
N ALA A 533 -17.70 -6.95 -4.47
CA ALA A 533 -18.05 -5.61 -3.97
C ALA A 533 -19.51 -5.21 -4.27
N LEU A 534 -20.31 -6.09 -4.90
CA LEU A 534 -21.77 -6.06 -4.79
C LEU A 534 -22.27 -6.74 -3.49
N VAL A 535 -21.32 -7.24 -2.70
CA VAL A 535 -21.48 -7.71 -1.32
C VAL A 535 -20.73 -6.67 -0.48
N GLU A 536 -21.31 -6.19 0.62
CA GLU A 536 -20.79 -4.98 1.27
C GLU A 536 -19.35 -5.13 1.79
N GLN A 537 -18.59 -4.03 1.73
CA GLN A 537 -17.39 -3.84 2.54
C GLN A 537 -17.38 -2.46 3.17
N PRO A 538 -17.09 -2.40 4.48
CA PRO A 538 -16.18 -1.39 4.98
C PRO A 538 -14.94 -2.03 5.64
N VAL A 539 -13.81 -1.37 5.41
CA VAL A 539 -12.62 -1.22 6.28
C VAL A 539 -12.36 -2.32 7.33
N TRP A 540 -11.22 -3.00 7.20
CA TRP A 540 -10.46 -3.73 8.25
C TRP A 540 -11.17 -3.90 9.62
N ARG A 541 -11.53 -5.16 9.95
CA ARG A 541 -12.22 -5.65 11.17
C ARG A 541 -13.76 -5.77 11.12
N ALA A 542 -14.37 -6.00 9.95
CA ALA A 542 -15.79 -6.37 9.83
C ALA A 542 -15.99 -7.74 9.14
N PRO A 543 -16.41 -8.81 9.86
CA PRO A 543 -16.78 -10.08 9.26
C PRO A 543 -18.23 -10.04 8.76
N ARG A 544 -18.48 -9.28 7.68
CA ARG A 544 -19.81 -9.14 7.07
C ARG A 544 -19.75 -9.11 5.55
N LEU A 545 -19.62 -10.29 4.95
CA LEU A 545 -20.14 -10.52 3.59
C LEU A 545 -21.64 -10.84 3.68
N ALA A 546 -22.40 -9.81 4.03
CA ALA A 546 -23.83 -9.76 3.81
C ALA A 546 -24.05 -9.40 2.34
N PRO A 547 -24.87 -10.17 1.59
CA PRO A 547 -25.45 -9.69 0.34
C PRO A 547 -25.93 -8.23 0.47
N THR A 548 -25.62 -7.38 -0.51
CA THR A 548 -26.47 -6.20 -0.66
C THR A 548 -27.86 -6.66 -1.10
N PRO A 549 -28.93 -5.89 -0.82
CA PRO A 549 -30.25 -6.17 -1.40
C PRO A 549 -30.22 -6.26 -2.94
N ALA A 550 -29.27 -5.58 -3.59
CA ALA A 550 -29.02 -5.71 -5.02
C ALA A 550 -28.41 -7.06 -5.42
N TRP A 551 -27.54 -7.67 -4.59
CA TRP A 551 -27.03 -9.04 -4.82
C TRP A 551 -28.08 -10.12 -4.55
N GLU A 552 -28.99 -9.91 -3.59
CA GLU A 552 -30.10 -10.86 -3.37
C GLU A 552 -31.08 -10.81 -4.54
N ALA A 553 -31.58 -9.62 -4.90
CA ALA A 553 -32.43 -9.44 -6.08
C ALA A 553 -31.76 -9.92 -7.37
N PHE A 554 -30.44 -9.77 -7.49
CA PHE A 554 -29.65 -10.31 -8.60
C PHE A 554 -29.71 -11.85 -8.68
N LEU A 555 -29.59 -12.56 -7.56
CA LEU A 555 -29.69 -14.02 -7.55
C LEU A 555 -31.14 -14.49 -7.79
N ASP A 556 -32.11 -13.87 -7.13
CA ASP A 556 -33.53 -14.26 -7.19
C ASP A 556 -34.16 -14.08 -8.58
N GLY A 557 -33.67 -13.12 -9.38
CA GLY A 557 -34.13 -12.93 -10.75
C GLY A 557 -33.49 -13.85 -11.79
N MET A 558 -32.28 -14.37 -11.55
CA MET A 558 -31.53 -15.17 -12.52
C MET A 558 -31.88 -16.66 -12.51
N VAL A 559 -32.01 -17.25 -11.32
CA VAL A 559 -31.99 -18.70 -11.13
C VAL A 559 -32.89 -19.11 -9.97
N ASP A 560 -33.38 -20.35 -9.99
CA ASP A 560 -33.94 -20.96 -8.80
C ASP A 560 -32.80 -21.23 -7.79
N ARG A 561 -32.85 -20.59 -6.61
CA ARG A 561 -31.82 -20.75 -5.55
C ARG A 561 -31.70 -22.20 -5.07
N GLU A 562 -32.80 -22.96 -4.98
CA GLU A 562 -32.74 -24.37 -4.61
C GLU A 562 -32.08 -25.18 -5.73
N ALA A 563 -32.46 -24.96 -6.98
CA ALA A 563 -31.85 -25.63 -8.13
C ALA A 563 -30.34 -25.33 -8.25
N LEU A 564 -29.92 -24.07 -8.04
CA LEU A 564 -28.51 -23.68 -8.00
C LEU A 564 -27.79 -24.30 -6.81
N GLY A 565 -28.37 -24.26 -5.62
CA GLY A 565 -27.80 -24.91 -4.44
C GLY A 565 -27.58 -26.41 -4.67
N ARG A 566 -28.58 -27.10 -5.23
CA ARG A 566 -28.49 -28.53 -5.61
C ARG A 566 -27.45 -28.78 -6.71
N ALA A 567 -27.30 -27.88 -7.69
CA ALA A 567 -26.27 -28.00 -8.73
C ALA A 567 -24.85 -27.81 -8.17
N CYS A 568 -24.65 -26.80 -7.31
CA CYS A 568 -23.41 -26.56 -6.57
C CYS A 568 -23.04 -27.76 -5.69
N LEU A 569 -24.01 -28.33 -4.97
CA LEU A 569 -23.85 -29.55 -4.18
C LEU A 569 -23.40 -30.74 -5.05
N ARG A 570 -24.09 -30.99 -6.18
CA ARG A 570 -23.70 -32.03 -7.15
C ARG A 570 -22.30 -31.81 -7.73
N ARG A 571 -21.87 -30.58 -7.99
CA ARG A 571 -20.51 -30.29 -8.48
C ARG A 571 -19.46 -30.49 -7.38
N ALA A 572 -19.70 -30.00 -6.17
CA ALA A 572 -18.77 -30.18 -5.05
C ALA A 572 -18.58 -31.65 -4.65
N LEU A 573 -19.65 -32.45 -4.61
CA LEU A 573 -19.55 -33.90 -4.39
C LEU A 573 -18.78 -34.59 -5.53
N ARG A 574 -19.01 -34.20 -6.80
CA ARG A 574 -18.23 -34.69 -7.95
C ARG A 574 -16.74 -34.37 -7.83
N GLU A 575 -16.36 -33.20 -7.33
CA GLU A 575 -14.94 -32.83 -7.17
C GLU A 575 -14.29 -33.42 -5.90
N ALA A 576 -15.04 -33.54 -4.79
CA ALA A 576 -14.58 -34.21 -3.57
C ALA A 576 -14.23 -35.69 -3.84
N ARG A 577 -15.08 -36.39 -4.59
CA ARG A 577 -14.88 -37.80 -5.01
C ARG A 577 -13.66 -38.02 -5.90
N LYS A 578 -13.14 -36.98 -6.58
CA LYS A 578 -11.91 -37.04 -7.39
C LYS A 578 -10.62 -36.94 -6.56
N GLN A 579 -10.71 -36.89 -5.22
CA GLN A 579 -9.56 -36.81 -4.30
C GLN A 579 -8.67 -35.57 -4.49
N ALA A 580 -9.19 -34.52 -5.16
CA ALA A 580 -8.49 -33.26 -5.41
C ALA A 580 -8.50 -32.34 -4.17
N VAL A 581 -7.81 -32.77 -3.11
CA VAL A 581 -7.70 -32.04 -1.82
C VAL A 581 -7.34 -30.58 -2.06
N GLY A 582 -8.19 -29.66 -1.58
CA GLY A 582 -7.99 -28.22 -1.69
C GLY A 582 -8.68 -27.51 -2.87
N ARG A 583 -9.46 -28.20 -3.72
CA ARG A 583 -10.24 -27.51 -4.78
C ARG A 583 -11.66 -27.07 -4.39
N VAL A 584 -12.34 -27.79 -3.49
CA VAL A 584 -13.73 -27.47 -3.10
C VAL A 584 -13.74 -26.31 -2.09
N ARG A 585 -14.15 -25.11 -2.52
CA ARG A 585 -14.38 -23.96 -1.62
C ARG A 585 -15.75 -24.10 -0.93
N LEU A 586 -15.78 -24.47 0.35
CA LEU A 586 -17.03 -24.56 1.13
C LEU A 586 -17.80 -23.22 1.23
N SER A 587 -17.12 -22.08 1.12
CA SER A 587 -17.76 -20.76 1.03
C SER A 587 -18.68 -20.59 -0.19
N ALA A 588 -18.43 -21.31 -1.29
CA ALA A 588 -19.32 -21.36 -2.45
C ALA A 588 -20.55 -22.27 -2.25
N LEU A 589 -20.64 -22.99 -1.13
CA LEU A 589 -21.74 -23.90 -0.80
C LEU A 589 -22.69 -23.35 0.27
N ARG A 590 -22.57 -22.07 0.66
CA ARG A 590 -23.43 -21.44 1.69
C ARG A 590 -24.93 -21.69 1.47
N GLU A 591 -25.45 -21.32 0.31
CA GLU A 591 -26.86 -21.52 -0.06
C GLU A 591 -27.21 -23.00 -0.33
N ALA A 592 -26.20 -23.83 -0.63
CA ALA A 592 -26.36 -25.25 -0.91
C ALA A 592 -26.39 -26.13 0.36
N TRP A 593 -25.79 -25.67 1.45
CA TRP A 593 -25.56 -26.45 2.67
C TRP A 593 -26.83 -26.95 3.37
N PRO A 594 -27.93 -26.16 3.46
CA PRO A 594 -29.19 -26.64 4.03
C PRO A 594 -29.87 -27.74 3.19
N LEU A 595 -29.51 -27.87 1.91
CA LEU A 595 -30.10 -28.78 0.94
C LEU A 595 -29.38 -30.14 0.86
N ALA A 596 -28.34 -30.33 1.67
CA ALA A 596 -27.52 -31.54 1.73
C ALA A 596 -27.97 -32.48 2.86
N THR A 597 -28.05 -33.77 2.57
CA THR A 597 -28.33 -34.82 3.58
C THR A 597 -27.17 -34.99 4.56
N GLU A 598 -27.40 -35.63 5.72
CA GLU A 598 -26.33 -35.93 6.69
C GLU A 598 -25.14 -36.66 6.04
N SER A 599 -25.40 -37.63 5.15
CA SER A 599 -24.34 -38.37 4.44
C SER A 599 -23.53 -37.49 3.48
N GLU A 600 -24.18 -36.57 2.75
CA GLU A 600 -23.50 -35.61 1.87
C GLU A 600 -22.70 -34.57 2.67
N LYS A 601 -23.22 -34.11 3.82
CA LYS A 601 -22.50 -33.23 4.75
C LYS A 601 -21.23 -33.93 5.29
N VAL A 602 -21.31 -35.19 5.69
CA VAL A 602 -20.15 -36.00 6.12
C VAL A 602 -19.14 -36.19 4.98
N GLU A 603 -19.60 -36.54 3.77
CA GLU A 603 -18.72 -36.76 2.61
C GLU A 603 -17.94 -35.48 2.22
N LEU A 604 -18.59 -34.32 2.23
CA LEU A 604 -17.94 -33.04 1.98
C LEU A 604 -16.91 -32.71 3.08
N LEU A 605 -17.28 -32.81 4.35
CA LEU A 605 -16.40 -32.42 5.47
C LEU A 605 -15.15 -33.30 5.59
N ALA A 606 -15.23 -34.59 5.22
CA ALA A 606 -14.07 -35.49 5.23
C ALA A 606 -12.98 -35.09 4.21
N GLN A 607 -13.37 -34.53 3.05
CA GLN A 607 -12.47 -34.27 1.91
C GLN A 607 -11.90 -32.85 1.85
N VAL A 608 -12.39 -31.93 2.70
CA VAL A 608 -11.99 -30.51 2.68
C VAL A 608 -10.64 -30.28 3.38
N ALA A 609 -9.86 -29.34 2.84
CA ALA A 609 -8.61 -28.89 3.44
C ALA A 609 -8.86 -27.72 4.40
N LEU A 610 -8.37 -27.81 5.65
CA LEU A 610 -8.46 -26.75 6.65
C LEU A 610 -7.41 -25.64 6.42
N ASP A 611 -7.63 -24.80 5.42
CA ASP A 611 -6.83 -23.59 5.20
C ASP A 611 -7.11 -22.52 6.28
N ALA A 612 -6.34 -21.42 6.27
CA ALA A 612 -6.47 -20.35 7.27
C ALA A 612 -7.81 -19.57 7.19
N ASN A 613 -8.58 -19.72 6.11
CA ASN A 613 -9.90 -19.12 5.94
C ASN A 613 -11.03 -20.06 6.42
N THR A 614 -10.72 -21.33 6.67
CA THR A 614 -11.73 -22.38 6.81
C THR A 614 -12.40 -22.39 8.19
N GLU A 615 -11.74 -22.05 9.31
CA GLU A 615 -12.40 -22.14 10.62
C GLU A 615 -13.40 -21.01 10.91
N GLN A 616 -13.17 -19.81 10.38
CA GLN A 616 -14.19 -18.76 10.46
C GLN A 616 -15.45 -19.16 9.66
N TRP A 617 -15.27 -19.83 8.52
CA TRP A 617 -16.37 -20.45 7.79
C TRP A 617 -17.04 -21.57 8.61
N ILE A 618 -16.29 -22.44 9.29
CA ILE A 618 -16.88 -23.56 10.07
C ILE A 618 -17.74 -23.04 11.22
N GLU A 619 -17.30 -22.01 11.97
CA GLU A 619 -18.15 -21.41 13.00
C GLU A 619 -19.45 -20.87 12.40
N GLU A 620 -19.35 -20.08 11.33
CA GLU A 620 -20.51 -19.41 10.76
C GLU A 620 -21.47 -20.41 10.10
N ALA A 621 -20.95 -21.40 9.39
CA ALA A 621 -21.72 -22.45 8.75
C ALA A 621 -22.40 -23.39 9.75
N LEU A 622 -21.66 -23.97 10.70
CA LEU A 622 -22.20 -25.03 11.57
C LEU A 622 -22.95 -24.51 12.81
N LEU A 623 -22.70 -23.28 13.28
CA LEU A 623 -23.42 -22.70 14.42
C LEU A 623 -24.45 -21.63 14.04
N ARG A 624 -24.32 -20.98 12.87
CA ARG A 624 -25.19 -19.85 12.48
C ARG A 624 -25.99 -20.08 11.19
N TRP A 625 -25.55 -20.93 10.26
CA TRP A 625 -26.27 -21.22 9.01
C TRP A 625 -27.00 -22.56 9.03
N ASP A 626 -26.48 -23.57 9.75
CA ASP A 626 -27.14 -24.87 9.85
C ASP A 626 -28.34 -24.81 10.81
N ALA A 627 -29.53 -25.14 10.31
CA ALA A 627 -30.76 -25.24 11.08
C ALA A 627 -30.88 -26.57 11.85
N SER A 628 -29.96 -27.51 11.63
CA SER A 628 -29.93 -28.81 12.32
C SER A 628 -29.79 -28.67 13.84
N ASP A 629 -30.34 -29.63 14.58
CA ASP A 629 -30.15 -29.74 16.03
C ASP A 629 -28.75 -30.25 16.41
N GLY A 630 -28.37 -30.09 17.67
CA GLY A 630 -27.08 -30.52 18.21
C GLY A 630 -26.88 -32.04 18.16
N ALA A 631 -27.96 -32.83 18.18
CA ALA A 631 -27.90 -34.29 18.04
C ALA A 631 -27.51 -34.71 16.62
N THR A 632 -28.03 -34.01 15.61
CA THR A 632 -27.72 -34.21 14.19
C THR A 632 -26.30 -33.75 13.88
N LEU A 633 -25.86 -32.60 14.41
CA LEU A 633 -24.46 -32.19 14.34
C LEU A 633 -23.53 -33.19 15.06
N ALA A 634 -23.95 -33.80 16.17
CA ALA A 634 -23.18 -34.84 16.85
C ALA A 634 -23.09 -36.14 16.02
N ARG A 635 -24.15 -36.56 15.31
CA ARG A 635 -24.08 -37.68 14.35
C ARG A 635 -23.05 -37.41 13.26
N ILE A 636 -23.13 -36.23 12.61
CA ILE A 636 -22.18 -35.80 11.57
C ILE A 636 -20.75 -35.75 12.14
N ALA A 637 -20.56 -35.13 13.30
CA ALA A 637 -19.25 -34.98 13.95
C ALA A 637 -18.60 -36.34 14.28
N LEU A 638 -19.38 -37.33 14.70
CA LEU A 638 -18.87 -38.67 15.03
C LEU A 638 -18.60 -39.51 13.77
N ALA A 639 -19.42 -39.37 12.73
CA ALA A 639 -19.34 -40.15 11.49
C ALA A 639 -18.20 -39.76 10.52
N ILE A 640 -17.55 -38.61 10.72
CA ILE A 640 -16.35 -38.22 9.97
C ILE A 640 -15.16 -39.10 10.37
N ASP A 641 -14.42 -39.66 9.41
CA ASP A 641 -13.22 -40.47 9.67
C ASP A 641 -12.17 -39.71 10.49
N ASP A 642 -11.50 -40.40 11.42
CA ASP A 642 -10.55 -39.74 12.33
C ASP A 642 -9.20 -39.43 11.65
N GLN A 643 -9.11 -38.23 11.09
CA GLN A 643 -7.86 -37.62 10.65
C GLN A 643 -7.31 -36.59 11.67
N GLY A 644 -7.71 -36.69 12.95
CA GLY A 644 -7.19 -35.94 14.10
C GLY A 644 -7.42 -34.43 14.05
N LEU A 645 -6.69 -33.73 13.18
CA LEU A 645 -6.77 -32.28 13.01
C LEU A 645 -7.99 -31.82 12.20
N ARG A 646 -8.70 -32.71 11.48
CA ARG A 646 -9.88 -32.35 10.68
C ARG A 646 -11.23 -32.46 11.41
N LYS A 647 -11.32 -33.30 12.44
CA LYS A 647 -12.59 -33.71 13.07
C LYS A 647 -13.06 -32.76 14.19
N TRP A 648 -12.11 -32.21 14.96
CA TRP A 648 -12.41 -31.38 16.14
C TRP A 648 -13.27 -30.11 15.89
N PRO A 649 -13.26 -29.42 14.74
CA PRO A 649 -14.10 -28.23 14.55
C PRO A 649 -15.60 -28.57 14.57
N VAL A 650 -15.96 -29.68 13.92
CA VAL A 650 -17.34 -30.19 13.83
C VAL A 650 -17.80 -30.69 15.20
N VAL A 651 -16.91 -31.38 15.94
CA VAL A 651 -17.13 -31.79 17.33
C VAL A 651 -17.41 -30.59 18.24
N ALA A 652 -16.58 -29.54 18.18
CA ALA A 652 -16.78 -28.34 18.99
C ALA A 652 -18.10 -27.62 18.68
N CYS A 653 -18.50 -27.55 17.41
CA CYS A 653 -19.80 -26.99 17.01
C CYS A 653 -20.98 -27.83 17.53
N ALA A 654 -20.91 -29.16 17.41
CA ALA A 654 -21.93 -30.07 17.94
C ALA A 654 -22.09 -29.92 19.47
N MET A 655 -20.97 -29.87 20.20
CA MET A 655 -20.98 -29.65 21.66
C MET A 655 -21.60 -28.30 22.04
N LEU A 656 -21.24 -27.22 21.34
CA LEU A 656 -21.81 -25.89 21.56
C LEU A 656 -23.31 -25.83 21.30
N ARG A 657 -23.78 -26.54 20.26
CA ARG A 657 -25.20 -26.59 19.94
C ARG A 657 -25.98 -27.39 20.99
N LEU A 658 -25.49 -28.56 21.41
CA LEU A 658 -26.06 -29.33 22.51
C LEU A 658 -26.12 -28.52 23.82
N GLN A 659 -25.06 -27.76 24.14
CA GLN A 659 -25.02 -26.87 25.32
C GLN A 659 -26.08 -25.77 25.25
N ALA A 660 -26.26 -25.13 24.08
CA ALA A 660 -27.30 -24.12 23.86
C ALA A 660 -28.74 -24.69 23.91
N GLU A 661 -28.90 -25.95 23.52
CA GLU A 661 -30.17 -26.70 23.57
C GLU A 661 -30.44 -27.33 24.96
N GLY A 662 -29.50 -27.24 25.92
CA GLY A 662 -29.60 -27.88 27.23
C GLY A 662 -29.51 -29.41 27.20
N ALA A 663 -29.03 -29.98 26.09
CA ALA A 663 -28.96 -31.42 25.87
C ALA A 663 -27.67 -32.03 26.46
N PRO A 664 -27.71 -33.30 26.92
CA PRO A 664 -26.53 -33.97 27.47
C PRO A 664 -25.49 -34.23 26.37
N ILE A 665 -24.22 -33.96 26.69
CA ILE A 665 -23.09 -34.19 25.78
C ILE A 665 -22.66 -35.66 25.86
N PRO A 666 -22.65 -36.43 24.75
CA PRO A 666 -22.26 -37.83 24.78
C PRO A 666 -20.76 -38.04 25.06
N ASP A 667 -20.43 -39.06 25.84
CA ASP A 667 -19.05 -39.52 26.09
C ASP A 667 -18.16 -39.59 24.83
N PRO A 668 -18.59 -40.22 23.71
CA PRO A 668 -17.78 -40.25 22.48
C PRO A 668 -17.47 -38.87 21.87
N LEU A 669 -18.29 -37.86 22.17
CA LEU A 669 -18.09 -36.48 21.71
C LEU A 669 -17.10 -35.72 22.63
N LEU A 670 -17.08 -36.04 23.93
CA LEU A 670 -16.04 -35.59 24.86
C LEU A 670 -14.67 -36.17 24.50
N ASP A 671 -14.62 -37.48 24.24
CA ASP A 671 -13.37 -38.17 23.92
C ASP A 671 -12.80 -37.73 22.54
N ALA A 672 -13.69 -37.35 21.61
CA ALA A 672 -13.32 -36.76 20.32
C ALA A 672 -12.91 -35.27 20.38
N LEU A 673 -13.13 -34.56 21.50
CA LEU A 673 -12.74 -33.15 21.63
C LEU A 673 -11.22 -33.01 21.82
N ARG A 674 -10.51 -32.66 20.75
CA ARG A 674 -9.06 -32.46 20.80
C ARG A 674 -8.72 -31.01 21.20
N LEU A 675 -8.13 -30.85 22.39
CA LEU A 675 -7.59 -29.59 22.89
C LEU A 675 -6.23 -29.29 22.24
N SER A 676 -5.39 -30.30 22.03
CA SER A 676 -3.97 -30.10 21.63
C SER A 676 -3.72 -29.75 20.15
N VAL A 677 -4.42 -28.73 19.63
CA VAL A 677 -4.24 -28.17 18.28
C VAL A 677 -2.81 -27.62 18.11
N VAL A 678 -2.11 -28.07 17.08
CA VAL A 678 -0.79 -27.54 16.68
C VAL A 678 -0.99 -26.38 15.72
N SER A 679 -0.55 -25.18 16.11
CA SER A 679 -0.46 -24.04 15.20
C SER A 679 0.84 -24.12 14.39
N GLY A 680 0.81 -23.69 13.12
CA GLY A 680 2.00 -23.62 12.26
C GLY A 680 3.00 -22.50 12.63
N SER A 681 2.90 -21.94 13.84
CA SER A 681 3.63 -20.74 14.30
C SER A 681 4.25 -20.88 15.70
N GLY A 682 4.15 -22.06 16.31
CA GLY A 682 4.63 -22.36 17.67
C GLY A 682 3.66 -21.95 18.79
N LEU A 683 2.75 -21.00 18.50
CA LEU A 683 1.60 -20.55 19.31
C LEU A 683 0.93 -21.67 20.14
N HIS A 684 1.28 -21.77 21.42
CA HIS A 684 0.49 -22.50 22.42
C HIS A 684 -0.64 -21.62 22.95
N TRP A 685 -1.84 -22.19 22.97
CA TRP A 685 -3.10 -21.44 23.12
C TRP A 685 -3.71 -21.55 24.51
N THR A 686 -3.26 -22.55 25.29
CA THR A 686 -3.77 -22.84 26.64
C THR A 686 -3.57 -21.69 27.63
N ASP A 687 -2.75 -20.69 27.27
CA ASP A 687 -2.57 -19.41 27.97
C ASP A 687 -3.75 -18.44 27.89
N GLN A 688 -4.54 -18.47 26.83
CA GLN A 688 -5.74 -17.63 26.70
C GLN A 688 -6.93 -18.17 27.52
N LEU A 689 -6.89 -19.46 27.89
CA LEU A 689 -7.98 -20.20 28.56
C LEU A 689 -8.43 -19.59 29.91
N VAL A 690 -7.52 -19.10 30.76
CA VAL A 690 -7.84 -18.50 32.08
C VAL A 690 -8.70 -17.25 31.98
N HIS A 691 -8.42 -16.36 31.01
CA HIS A 691 -8.98 -14.99 31.00
C HIS A 691 -10.51 -14.92 30.80
N ARG A 692 -11.14 -16.04 30.45
CA ARG A 692 -12.53 -16.11 29.97
C ARG A 692 -13.42 -17.08 30.79
N LEU A 693 -12.92 -17.65 31.89
CA LEU A 693 -13.70 -18.58 32.71
C LEU A 693 -14.80 -17.84 33.52
N PRO A 694 -16.06 -18.31 33.52
CA PRO A 694 -17.20 -17.57 34.07
C PRO A 694 -17.42 -17.81 35.58
N PHE A 695 -16.43 -17.48 36.41
CA PHE A 695 -16.53 -17.57 37.87
C PHE A 695 -16.74 -16.20 38.51
N GLU A 696 -17.99 -15.75 38.66
CA GLU A 696 -18.31 -14.45 39.29
C GLU A 696 -17.81 -14.32 40.73
N ASP A 697 -17.81 -15.42 41.49
CA ASP A 697 -17.31 -15.39 42.88
C ASP A 697 -15.79 -15.22 42.96
N VAL A 698 -15.05 -15.58 41.91
CA VAL A 698 -13.61 -15.27 41.76
C VAL A 698 -13.39 -13.82 41.32
N LYS A 699 -14.26 -13.26 40.47
CA LYS A 699 -14.21 -11.82 40.09
C LYS A 699 -14.54 -10.86 41.24
N ARG A 700 -15.09 -11.37 42.33
CA ARG A 700 -15.39 -10.63 43.56
C ARG A 700 -14.20 -10.57 44.53
N ASP A 701 -13.17 -11.40 44.36
CA ASP A 701 -11.91 -11.29 45.10
C ASP A 701 -11.14 -10.02 44.68
N PRO A 702 -10.88 -9.07 45.61
CA PRO A 702 -10.08 -7.87 45.32
C PRO A 702 -8.69 -8.22 44.76
N ALA A 703 -8.04 -9.26 45.27
CA ALA A 703 -6.70 -9.66 44.87
C ALA A 703 -6.67 -10.32 43.49
N PHE A 704 -7.77 -10.90 43.01
CA PHE A 704 -7.92 -11.32 41.61
C PHE A 704 -8.12 -10.11 40.68
N ARG A 705 -8.86 -9.10 41.16
CA ARG A 705 -9.23 -7.90 40.40
C ARG A 705 -8.04 -6.97 40.13
N GLU A 706 -7.13 -6.82 41.09
CA GLU A 706 -5.88 -6.05 40.90
C GLU A 706 -4.89 -6.72 39.92
N ARG A 707 -4.93 -8.05 39.79
CA ARG A 707 -4.01 -8.82 38.93
C ARG A 707 -4.41 -8.87 37.45
N LEU A 708 -5.51 -8.23 37.06
CA LEU A 708 -6.13 -8.34 35.73
C LEU A 708 -5.78 -7.15 34.81
N VAL A 709 -4.69 -6.43 35.10
CA VAL A 709 -4.28 -5.22 34.36
C VAL A 709 -3.48 -5.57 33.10
N SER A 710 -4.10 -5.32 31.94
CA SER A 710 -3.46 -4.95 30.67
C SER A 710 -2.50 -5.96 29.97
N PHE A 711 -3.02 -7.13 29.59
CA PHE A 711 -2.61 -7.76 28.32
C PHE A 711 -3.56 -7.37 27.18
N ALA A 712 -3.55 -6.08 26.86
CA ALA A 712 -4.31 -5.50 25.75
C ALA A 712 -3.60 -5.71 24.40
N ASP A 713 -3.68 -6.92 23.87
CA ASP A 713 -3.74 -7.14 22.42
C ASP A 713 -4.88 -8.14 22.14
N PRO A 714 -6.11 -7.65 21.90
CA PRO A 714 -7.27 -8.50 21.57
C PRO A 714 -7.20 -9.12 20.17
N ASP A 715 -6.24 -8.68 19.33
CA ASP A 715 -6.39 -8.68 17.88
C ASP A 715 -5.62 -9.82 17.20
N VAL A 716 -4.76 -10.53 17.93
CA VAL A 716 -4.23 -11.85 17.51
C VAL A 716 -5.23 -12.96 17.84
N PHE A 717 -6.44 -12.81 17.31
CA PHE A 717 -7.52 -13.79 17.42
C PHE A 717 -7.27 -14.92 16.43
N PHE A 718 -6.99 -16.14 16.91
CA PHE A 718 -6.93 -17.34 16.06
C PHE A 718 -8.32 -18.03 16.06
N PRO A 719 -9.15 -17.92 15.00
CA PRO A 719 -10.55 -18.36 15.03
C PRO A 719 -10.72 -19.84 15.37
N ARG A 720 -9.72 -20.65 14.96
CA ARG A 720 -9.55 -22.08 15.30
C ARG A 720 -9.92 -22.43 16.74
N LEU A 721 -9.46 -21.63 17.70
CA LEU A 721 -9.39 -22.04 19.10
C LEU A 721 -10.60 -21.58 19.92
N ASP A 722 -11.39 -20.64 19.39
CA ASP A 722 -12.51 -20.04 20.09
C ASP A 722 -13.74 -20.98 20.19
N LEU A 723 -13.94 -21.81 19.16
CA LEU A 723 -14.93 -22.89 19.18
C LEU A 723 -14.62 -23.92 20.28
N VAL A 724 -13.38 -24.44 20.31
CA VAL A 724 -12.92 -25.40 21.32
C VAL A 724 -12.97 -24.79 22.71
N PHE A 725 -12.59 -23.51 22.85
CA PHE A 725 -12.68 -22.77 24.11
C PHE A 725 -14.12 -22.79 24.66
N ARG A 726 -15.11 -22.32 23.88
CA ARG A 726 -16.50 -22.24 24.35
C ARG A 726 -17.06 -23.65 24.65
N ALA A 727 -16.80 -24.62 23.77
CA ALA A 727 -17.24 -26.00 23.94
C ALA A 727 -16.71 -26.63 25.25
N PHE A 728 -15.42 -26.42 25.56
CA PHE A 728 -14.80 -26.89 26.80
C PHE A 728 -15.26 -26.09 28.04
N ALA A 729 -15.47 -24.78 27.91
CA ALA A 729 -15.95 -23.94 29.00
C ALA A 729 -17.38 -24.30 29.45
N GLY A 730 -18.24 -24.75 28.52
CA GLY A 730 -19.59 -25.24 28.82
C GLY A 730 -19.67 -26.63 29.48
N LEU A 731 -18.54 -27.33 29.66
CA LEU A 731 -18.48 -28.63 30.34
C LEU A 731 -18.57 -28.50 31.87
N ASP A 732 -19.06 -29.55 32.54
CA ASP A 732 -18.98 -29.69 34.00
C ASP A 732 -17.53 -30.04 34.47
N PRO A 733 -17.20 -29.90 35.77
CA PRO A 733 -15.85 -30.16 36.27
C PRO A 733 -15.29 -31.55 35.97
N ARG A 734 -16.10 -32.61 36.03
CA ARG A 734 -15.69 -34.01 35.76
C ARG A 734 -15.51 -34.26 34.26
N GLN A 735 -16.34 -33.63 33.44
CA GLN A 735 -16.17 -33.65 31.98
C GLN A 735 -14.87 -32.95 31.57
N ARG A 736 -14.55 -31.78 32.17
CA ARG A 736 -13.27 -31.09 31.96
C ARG A 736 -12.08 -31.95 32.41
N GLU A 737 -12.18 -32.56 33.59
CA GLU A 737 -11.19 -33.50 34.13
C GLU A 737 -10.93 -34.66 33.16
N ARG A 738 -11.98 -35.36 32.69
CA ARG A 738 -11.86 -36.45 31.69
C ARG A 738 -11.12 -36.02 30.43
N VAL A 739 -11.52 -34.89 29.82
CA VAL A 739 -10.92 -34.40 28.56
C VAL A 739 -9.45 -34.01 28.75
N VAL A 740 -9.09 -33.42 29.91
CA VAL A 740 -7.71 -33.07 30.24
C VAL A 740 -6.87 -34.31 30.55
N CYS A 741 -7.34 -35.19 31.44
CA CYS A 741 -6.63 -36.41 31.81
C CYS A 741 -6.42 -37.36 30.62
N GLY A 742 -7.44 -37.53 29.76
CA GLY A 742 -7.33 -38.32 28.53
C GLY A 742 -6.24 -37.81 27.60
N GLN A 743 -6.17 -36.49 27.38
CA GLN A 743 -5.14 -35.90 26.50
C GLN A 743 -3.76 -35.76 27.13
N LEU A 744 -3.66 -35.67 28.46
CA LEU A 744 -2.37 -35.79 29.14
C LEU A 744 -1.84 -37.23 29.00
N ALA A 745 -2.69 -38.24 29.21
CA ALA A 745 -2.32 -39.66 29.03
C ALA A 745 -1.97 -40.01 27.57
N GLU A 746 -2.68 -39.43 26.59
CA GLU A 746 -2.43 -39.65 25.16
C GLU A 746 -1.18 -38.92 24.62
N ARG A 747 -0.75 -37.82 25.28
CA ARG A 747 0.29 -36.92 24.76
C ARG A 747 1.58 -36.84 25.56
N TYR A 748 1.66 -37.42 26.77
CA TYR A 748 2.87 -37.32 27.60
C TYR A 748 3.77 -38.56 27.56
N GLY A 749 5.10 -38.40 27.53
CA GLY A 749 5.86 -37.15 27.71
C GLY A 749 6.04 -36.26 26.45
N ALA A 750 5.64 -34.98 26.55
CA ALA A 750 6.57 -33.81 26.46
C ALA A 750 5.93 -32.46 26.05
N PRO A 751 5.29 -32.26 24.87
CA PRO A 751 5.39 -30.94 24.19
C PRO A 751 4.27 -29.89 24.38
N ASN A 752 3.20 -30.14 25.17
CA ASN A 752 1.97 -29.32 25.11
C ASN A 752 1.30 -28.85 26.42
N ALA A 753 1.74 -29.29 27.59
CA ALA A 753 1.01 -29.11 28.86
C ALA A 753 1.55 -28.00 29.78
N ALA A 754 2.68 -27.36 29.46
CA ALA A 754 3.24 -26.28 30.28
C ALA A 754 2.19 -25.21 30.67
N PRO A 755 1.30 -24.74 29.77
CA PRO A 755 0.29 -23.74 30.12
C PRO A 755 -1.04 -24.33 30.62
N LEU A 756 -1.11 -25.66 30.79
CA LEU A 756 -2.15 -26.36 31.56
C LEU A 756 -1.77 -26.52 33.05
N LEU A 757 -0.48 -26.46 33.41
CA LEU A 757 0.00 -26.62 34.79
C LEU A 757 -0.60 -25.62 35.79
N ARG A 758 -1.10 -24.48 35.31
CA ARG A 758 -1.82 -23.47 36.10
C ARG A 758 -3.24 -23.86 36.53
N PHE A 759 -3.80 -24.93 35.96
CA PHE A 759 -5.07 -25.54 36.39
C PHE A 759 -4.87 -26.77 37.29
N VAL A 760 -3.63 -27.23 37.45
CA VAL A 760 -3.28 -28.28 38.41
C VAL A 760 -3.13 -27.61 39.77
N GLU A 761 -4.13 -27.74 40.64
CA GLU A 761 -4.13 -27.13 41.98
C GLU A 761 -3.04 -27.72 42.89
N ASP A 762 -2.73 -29.01 42.72
CA ASP A 762 -1.64 -29.70 43.41
C ASP A 762 -0.27 -29.09 43.07
N ALA A 763 0.53 -28.78 44.10
CA ALA A 763 1.85 -28.15 43.93
C ALA A 763 2.97 -29.14 43.56
N ALA A 764 2.91 -30.38 44.03
CA ALA A 764 3.94 -31.40 43.80
C ALA A 764 3.86 -31.97 42.38
N LEU A 765 2.64 -32.26 41.90
CA LEU A 765 2.40 -32.68 40.51
C LEU A 765 2.81 -31.58 39.51
N ARG A 766 2.63 -30.31 39.90
CA ARG A 766 3.08 -29.14 39.12
C ARG A 766 4.60 -29.04 39.09
N GLU A 767 5.30 -29.34 40.18
CA GLU A 767 6.76 -29.36 40.25
C GLU A 767 7.38 -30.51 39.43
N GLU A 768 6.85 -31.72 39.54
CA GLU A 768 7.31 -32.89 38.78
C GLU A 768 7.18 -32.67 37.26
N ALA A 769 6.01 -32.21 36.81
CA ALA A 769 5.77 -31.92 35.39
C ALA A 769 6.68 -30.79 34.86
N MET A 770 6.90 -29.72 35.64
CA MET A 770 7.85 -28.66 35.30
C MET A 770 9.28 -29.19 35.22
N GLY A 771 9.67 -30.11 36.10
CA GLY A 771 10.94 -30.83 36.07
C GLY A 771 11.14 -31.62 34.78
N ALA A 772 10.14 -32.43 34.39
CA ALA A 772 10.18 -33.25 33.17
C ALA A 772 10.26 -32.42 31.88
N ILE A 773 9.45 -31.35 31.77
CA ILE A 773 9.46 -30.43 30.61
C ILE A 773 10.86 -29.81 30.43
N LEU A 774 11.51 -29.38 31.51
CA LEU A 774 12.84 -28.79 31.50
C LEU A 774 13.99 -29.80 31.31
N ALA A 775 13.69 -31.11 31.37
CA ALA A 775 14.66 -32.19 31.16
C ALA A 775 14.67 -32.72 29.72
N HIS A 776 13.52 -32.71 29.02
CA HIS A 776 13.34 -33.47 27.77
C HIS A 776 13.48 -32.64 26.48
N GLU A 777 13.22 -31.33 26.49
CA GLU A 777 13.20 -30.51 25.25
C GLU A 777 14.03 -29.23 25.35
N LEU A 778 15.34 -29.36 25.06
CA LEU A 778 16.26 -28.24 24.85
C LEU A 778 17.31 -28.62 23.77
N GLY A 779 16.86 -28.69 22.52
CA GLY A 779 17.74 -28.94 21.35
C GLY A 779 17.07 -28.93 19.97
N LYS A 780 15.85 -28.37 19.85
CA LYS A 780 15.08 -28.26 18.59
C LYS A 780 14.24 -26.97 18.59
N GLY A 781 14.90 -25.82 18.72
CA GLY A 781 14.28 -24.55 19.09
C GLY A 781 12.98 -24.15 18.37
N ASP A 782 11.88 -24.08 19.14
CA ASP A 782 10.98 -22.94 19.11
C ASP A 782 10.63 -22.57 20.56
N VAL A 783 10.95 -21.33 20.96
CA VAL A 783 10.93 -20.87 22.37
C VAL A 783 9.50 -20.83 22.95
N VAL A 784 8.49 -20.91 22.08
CA VAL A 784 7.08 -20.93 22.45
C VAL A 784 6.62 -22.27 23.04
N ALA A 785 7.26 -23.39 22.66
CA ALA A 785 6.77 -24.75 22.95
C ALA A 785 6.73 -25.11 24.46
N LEU A 786 7.41 -24.34 25.32
CA LEU A 786 7.67 -24.70 26.71
C LEU A 786 6.93 -23.84 27.76
N GLY A 787 6.10 -22.87 27.34
CA GLY A 787 5.18 -22.13 28.23
C GLY A 787 5.80 -21.30 29.37
N PHE A 788 7.12 -21.18 29.49
CA PHE A 788 7.77 -20.47 30.61
C PHE A 788 7.38 -18.98 30.73
N GLY A 789 6.83 -18.39 29.66
CA GLY A 789 6.26 -17.04 29.68
C GLY A 789 5.09 -16.86 30.65
N THR A 790 4.38 -17.93 31.02
CA THR A 790 3.21 -17.88 31.90
C THR A 790 3.35 -18.63 33.22
N SER A 791 4.57 -19.09 33.54
CA SER A 791 4.89 -19.49 34.92
C SER A 791 4.85 -18.27 35.88
N PRO A 792 4.65 -18.48 37.20
CA PRO A 792 4.62 -17.41 38.19
C PRO A 792 5.93 -16.63 38.33
N PHE A 793 5.86 -15.38 38.80
CA PHE A 793 7.04 -14.54 39.07
C PHE A 793 8.02 -15.13 40.10
N GLU A 794 7.56 -16.08 40.93
CA GLU A 794 8.36 -16.85 41.90
C GLU A 794 9.39 -17.79 41.23
N ASP A 795 9.21 -18.12 39.95
CA ASP A 795 10.17 -18.94 39.20
C ASP A 795 11.32 -18.12 38.60
N LEU A 796 11.25 -16.78 38.60
CA LEU A 796 12.27 -15.93 37.98
C LEU A 796 13.70 -16.18 38.55
N PRO A 797 13.91 -16.39 39.87
CA PRO A 797 15.20 -16.82 40.40
C PRO A 797 15.64 -18.21 39.91
N LYS A 798 14.69 -19.13 39.71
CA LYS A 798 14.95 -20.49 39.20
C LYS A 798 15.37 -20.47 37.73
N LEU A 799 14.71 -19.65 36.91
CA LEU A 799 15.07 -19.40 35.51
C LEU A 799 16.46 -18.78 35.40
N ARG A 800 16.76 -17.77 36.23
CA ARG A 800 18.09 -17.15 36.32
C ARG A 800 19.18 -18.16 36.70
N ALA A 801 18.99 -18.92 37.77
CA ALA A 801 19.97 -19.93 38.19
C ALA A 801 20.21 -21.01 37.12
N ARG A 802 19.16 -21.43 36.40
CA ARG A 802 19.28 -22.36 35.26
C ARG A 802 19.98 -21.73 34.04
N HIS A 803 19.82 -20.44 33.79
CA HIS A 803 20.56 -19.71 32.75
C HIS A 803 22.06 -19.60 33.09
N GLU A 804 22.38 -19.27 34.33
CA GLU A 804 23.75 -19.21 34.85
C GLU A 804 24.42 -20.59 34.76
N ALA A 805 23.74 -21.67 35.16
CA ALA A 805 24.24 -23.05 35.09
C ALA A 805 24.26 -23.68 33.69
N ALA A 806 23.57 -23.11 32.70
CA ALA A 806 23.50 -23.66 31.35
C ALA A 806 24.86 -23.55 30.62
N LYS A 807 25.39 -24.70 30.18
CA LYS A 807 26.63 -24.76 29.38
C LYS A 807 26.40 -24.58 27.87
N ASP A 808 25.21 -24.93 27.38
CA ASP A 808 24.84 -24.77 25.98
C ASP A 808 24.35 -23.35 25.66
N LYS A 809 24.62 -22.90 24.43
CA LYS A 809 24.31 -21.56 23.93
C LYS A 809 22.84 -21.39 23.53
N GLU A 810 22.24 -22.38 22.87
CA GLU A 810 20.82 -22.34 22.47
C GLU A 810 19.91 -22.34 23.70
N LYS A 811 20.26 -23.17 24.69
CA LYS A 811 19.70 -23.21 26.04
C LYS A 811 19.81 -21.87 26.77
N ARG A 812 20.97 -21.19 26.70
CA ARG A 812 21.14 -19.86 27.31
C ARG A 812 20.27 -18.80 26.63
N GLU A 813 20.30 -18.68 25.30
CA GLU A 813 19.45 -17.70 24.60
C GLU A 813 17.95 -17.97 24.77
N THR A 814 17.54 -19.24 24.85
CA THR A 814 16.16 -19.65 25.16
C THR A 814 15.74 -19.20 26.57
N LEU A 815 16.57 -19.44 27.58
CA LEU A 815 16.30 -19.01 28.95
C LEU A 815 16.36 -17.48 29.09
N ALA A 816 17.24 -16.79 28.36
CA ALA A 816 17.32 -15.33 28.35
C ALA A 816 16.05 -14.68 27.76
N ARG A 817 15.48 -15.25 26.69
CA ARG A 817 14.18 -14.83 26.12
C ARG A 817 13.03 -15.03 27.11
N ALA A 818 12.99 -16.17 27.82
CA ALA A 818 11.99 -16.43 28.86
C ALA A 818 12.10 -15.43 30.04
N ILE A 819 13.32 -15.08 30.45
CA ILE A 819 13.57 -14.06 31.47
C ILE A 819 13.07 -12.68 30.99
N LEU A 820 13.41 -12.25 29.76
CA LEU A 820 12.90 -10.98 29.20
C LEU A 820 11.36 -10.95 29.18
N GLN A 821 10.70 -12.05 28.81
CA GLN A 821 9.24 -12.11 28.81
C GLN A 821 8.65 -11.91 30.21
N GLN A 822 9.28 -12.47 31.24
CA GLN A 822 8.88 -12.25 32.65
C GLN A 822 9.18 -10.81 33.12
N LEU A 823 10.26 -10.18 32.67
CA LEU A 823 10.52 -8.75 32.93
C LEU A 823 9.46 -7.84 32.28
N ALA A 824 9.09 -8.11 31.03
CA ALA A 824 8.03 -7.40 30.33
C ALA A 824 6.65 -7.58 31.02
N ARG A 825 6.37 -8.75 31.61
CA ARG A 825 5.17 -8.96 32.45
C ARG A 825 5.21 -8.20 33.77
N ARG A 826 6.38 -8.04 34.40
CA ARG A 826 6.55 -7.20 35.60
C ARG A 826 6.39 -5.72 35.30
N ALA A 827 6.88 -5.27 34.14
CA ALA A 827 6.64 -3.92 33.62
C ALA A 827 5.13 -3.59 33.55
N ASP A 828 4.30 -4.47 32.96
CA ASP A 828 2.83 -4.31 32.93
C ASP A 828 2.21 -4.17 34.32
N ALA A 829 2.68 -4.98 35.28
CA ALA A 829 2.20 -4.95 36.67
C ALA A 829 2.72 -3.74 37.48
N GLY A 830 3.60 -2.90 36.92
CA GLY A 830 4.29 -1.83 37.63
C GLY A 830 5.34 -2.33 38.64
N GLU A 831 5.68 -3.63 38.63
CA GLU A 831 6.65 -4.22 39.53
C GLU A 831 8.10 -3.89 39.10
N PRO A 832 8.91 -3.24 39.96
CA PRO A 832 10.33 -3.05 39.67
C PRO A 832 11.11 -4.36 39.78
N TRP A 833 12.15 -4.52 38.96
CA TRP A 833 13.10 -5.63 39.05
C TRP A 833 14.52 -5.18 39.38
N ALA A 834 15.27 -6.10 40.00
CA ALA A 834 16.63 -5.87 40.45
C ALA A 834 17.60 -5.59 39.28
N PRO A 835 18.58 -4.67 39.41
CA PRO A 835 19.39 -4.19 38.29
C PRO A 835 20.19 -5.26 37.53
N GLU A 836 20.51 -6.38 38.17
CA GLU A 836 21.30 -7.47 37.55
C GLU A 836 20.53 -8.16 36.41
N LEU A 837 19.21 -7.95 36.35
CA LEU A 837 18.34 -8.50 35.31
C LEU A 837 18.30 -7.64 34.03
N ASP A 838 18.89 -6.44 34.03
CA ASP A 838 18.96 -5.58 32.83
C ASP A 838 19.80 -6.21 31.71
N ALA A 839 20.73 -7.12 32.05
CA ALA A 839 21.51 -7.90 31.10
C ALA A 839 20.63 -8.77 30.16
N PHE A 840 19.36 -8.99 30.50
CA PHE A 840 18.39 -9.70 29.65
C PHE A 840 17.56 -8.76 28.76
N VAL A 841 17.62 -7.44 28.96
CA VAL A 841 16.94 -6.43 28.12
C VAL A 841 17.85 -6.02 26.96
N ARG A 842 18.27 -7.00 26.15
CA ARG A 842 19.27 -6.83 25.07
C ARG A 842 18.66 -7.07 23.67
N VAL A 843 19.03 -6.21 22.72
CA VAL A 843 18.44 -6.17 21.35
C VAL A 843 18.88 -7.37 20.49
N ASP A 844 19.97 -8.06 20.87
CA ASP A 844 20.62 -9.14 20.12
C ASP A 844 20.18 -10.57 20.53
N LEU A 845 19.15 -10.72 21.39
CA LEU A 845 18.56 -12.04 21.77
C LEU A 845 18.11 -12.91 20.58
N VAL A 846 17.94 -12.32 19.40
CA VAL A 846 17.45 -12.99 18.19
C VAL A 846 18.29 -12.58 16.98
N ARG A 847 19.03 -13.53 16.40
CA ARG A 847 19.77 -13.30 15.14
C ARG A 847 18.88 -13.47 13.90
N GLU A 848 17.90 -14.35 13.97
CA GLU A 848 16.99 -14.64 12.86
C GLU A 848 16.06 -13.46 12.52
N ARG A 849 15.71 -13.34 11.24
CA ARG A 849 14.80 -12.30 10.73
C ARG A 849 13.37 -12.48 11.23
N TYR A 850 12.85 -13.72 11.24
CA TYR A 850 11.44 -14.02 11.49
C TYR A 850 11.03 -14.07 12.96
N ALA A 851 11.97 -14.27 13.89
CA ALA A 851 11.67 -14.32 15.33
C ALA A 851 11.74 -12.95 16.03
N TYR A 852 12.36 -11.93 15.43
CA TYR A 852 12.45 -10.60 16.04
C TYR A 852 11.10 -9.91 16.26
N PRO A 853 10.11 -9.97 15.34
CA PRO A 853 8.76 -9.43 15.59
C PRO A 853 8.05 -10.02 16.82
N LYS A 854 8.39 -11.26 17.25
CA LYS A 854 7.87 -11.86 18.50
C LYS A 854 8.51 -11.25 19.75
N ILE A 855 9.74 -10.73 19.66
CA ILE A 855 10.53 -10.21 20.80
C ILE A 855 10.54 -8.67 20.88
N GLN A 856 10.40 -7.98 19.75
CA GLN A 856 10.37 -6.51 19.70
C GLN A 856 9.33 -5.88 20.64
N PRO A 857 8.07 -6.38 20.78
CA PRO A 857 7.11 -5.81 21.74
C PRO A 857 7.56 -5.96 23.20
N LEU A 858 8.19 -7.09 23.55
CA LEU A 858 8.71 -7.36 24.89
C LEU A 858 9.89 -6.44 25.21
N LEU A 859 10.81 -6.22 24.25
CA LEU A 859 11.89 -5.25 24.37
C LEU A 859 11.36 -3.82 24.50
N ARG A 860 10.41 -3.40 23.65
CA ARG A 860 9.78 -2.06 23.73
C ARG A 860 9.20 -1.80 25.12
N LYS A 861 8.49 -2.79 25.67
CA LYS A 861 7.86 -2.72 26.99
C LYS A 861 8.88 -2.68 28.12
N ALA A 862 9.85 -3.59 28.13
CA ALA A 862 10.91 -3.60 29.14
C ALA A 862 11.72 -2.29 29.15
N LEU A 863 12.06 -1.75 27.97
CA LEU A 863 12.74 -0.46 27.84
C LEU A 863 11.89 0.72 28.35
N TRP A 864 10.60 0.78 28.01
CA TRP A 864 9.71 1.88 28.44
C TRP A 864 9.60 1.99 29.98
N HIS A 865 9.60 0.86 30.69
CA HIS A 865 9.49 0.84 32.16
C HIS A 865 10.83 0.90 32.89
N LEU A 866 11.97 0.80 32.20
CA LEU A 866 13.28 1.04 32.79
C LEU A 866 13.48 2.54 33.11
N PRO A 867 14.11 2.90 34.25
CA PRO A 867 14.58 4.26 34.49
C PRO A 867 15.47 4.75 33.34
N PRO A 868 15.37 6.01 32.88
CA PRO A 868 16.00 6.46 31.64
C PRO A 868 17.47 6.06 31.48
N ALA A 869 18.32 6.28 32.48
CA ALA A 869 19.74 5.91 32.40
C ALA A 869 20.00 4.39 32.21
N ARG A 870 19.10 3.51 32.70
CA ARG A 870 19.17 2.05 32.48
C ARG A 870 18.69 1.70 31.06
N ALA A 871 17.63 2.34 30.58
CA ALA A 871 17.15 2.17 29.21
C ALA A 871 18.16 2.69 28.16
N GLU A 872 18.79 3.84 28.42
CA GLU A 872 19.85 4.40 27.58
C GLU A 872 21.07 3.48 27.49
N ALA A 873 21.48 2.85 28.60
CA ALA A 873 22.57 1.88 28.59
C ALA A 873 22.27 0.68 27.69
N ALA A 874 21.05 0.13 27.77
CA ALA A 874 20.59 -0.97 26.92
C ALA A 874 20.50 -0.58 25.42
N LEU A 875 19.97 0.61 25.11
CA LEU A 875 19.94 1.13 23.74
C LEU A 875 21.36 1.39 23.19
N ARG A 876 22.25 2.01 23.99
CA ARG A 876 23.65 2.28 23.62
C ARG A 876 24.43 1.00 23.31
N ALA A 877 24.18 -0.09 24.04
CA ALA A 877 24.77 -1.40 23.74
C ALA A 877 24.32 -1.95 22.37
N GLY A 878 23.05 -1.78 22.00
CA GLY A 878 22.55 -2.13 20.66
C GLY A 878 23.12 -1.25 19.55
N LEU A 879 23.18 0.06 19.78
CA LEU A 879 23.69 1.05 18.80
C LEU A 879 25.20 0.93 18.55
N THR A 880 25.96 0.43 19.53
CA THR A 880 27.41 0.15 19.39
C THR A 880 27.72 -1.29 18.95
N HIS A 881 26.71 -2.15 18.76
CA HIS A 881 26.92 -3.55 18.41
C HIS A 881 27.49 -3.73 16.99
N ARG A 882 28.42 -4.69 16.81
CA ARG A 882 29.14 -4.88 15.54
C ARG A 882 28.27 -5.41 14.39
N GLU A 883 27.13 -6.04 14.69
CA GLU A 883 26.22 -6.62 13.68
C GLU A 883 25.22 -5.56 13.17
N PRO A 884 25.22 -5.18 11.88
CA PRO A 884 24.41 -4.06 11.36
C PRO A 884 22.90 -4.20 11.58
N LEU A 885 22.38 -5.44 11.60
CA LEU A 885 20.97 -5.70 11.87
C LEU A 885 20.58 -5.39 13.33
N VAL A 886 21.48 -5.63 14.29
CA VAL A 886 21.25 -5.26 15.70
C VAL A 886 21.30 -3.74 15.87
N PHE A 887 22.22 -3.05 15.18
CA PHE A 887 22.25 -1.59 15.13
C PHE A 887 20.93 -1.01 14.60
N GLY A 888 20.46 -1.45 13.43
CA GLY A 888 19.20 -0.96 12.85
C GLY A 888 18.00 -1.21 13.75
N ARG A 889 17.92 -2.41 14.36
CA ARG A 889 16.89 -2.76 15.34
C ARG A 889 16.93 -1.88 16.60
N ALA A 890 18.12 -1.52 17.09
CA ALA A 890 18.27 -0.58 18.19
C ALA A 890 17.86 0.85 17.78
N PHE A 891 18.14 1.25 16.54
CA PHE A 891 17.68 2.52 15.96
C PHE A 891 16.14 2.61 15.95
N ALA A 892 15.44 1.54 15.56
CA ALA A 892 13.98 1.45 15.62
C ALA A 892 13.37 1.51 17.05
N LEU A 893 14.22 1.46 18.09
CA LEU A 893 13.83 1.54 19.50
C LEU A 893 14.24 2.89 20.14
N LEU A 894 14.96 3.77 19.44
CA LEU A 894 15.30 5.13 19.90
C LEU A 894 14.08 5.98 20.32
N PRO A 895 12.91 5.94 19.64
CA PRO A 895 11.74 6.74 20.03
C PRO A 895 11.13 6.42 21.41
N ILE A 896 11.59 5.37 22.10
CA ILE A 896 11.15 5.00 23.45
C ILE A 896 11.79 5.94 24.48
N HIS A 897 13.09 6.19 24.34
CA HIS A 897 13.88 7.10 25.18
C HIS A 897 14.79 7.95 24.28
N PRO A 898 14.23 8.91 23.52
CA PRO A 898 15.01 9.78 22.64
C PRO A 898 15.82 10.77 23.49
N SER A 899 17.15 10.67 23.41
CA SER A 899 18.07 11.63 24.02
C SER A 899 19.19 11.99 23.06
N ALA A 900 19.71 13.23 23.17
CA ALA A 900 20.74 13.75 22.26
C ALA A 900 21.95 12.82 22.18
N ALA A 901 22.47 12.35 23.31
CA ALA A 901 23.65 11.48 23.38
C ALA A 901 23.44 10.03 22.87
N LEU A 902 22.20 9.63 22.54
CA LEU A 902 21.89 8.41 21.78
C LEU A 902 21.66 8.71 20.30
N LEU A 903 20.98 9.81 20.00
CA LEU A 903 20.60 10.20 18.64
C LEU A 903 21.78 10.71 17.82
N GLU A 904 22.69 11.46 18.45
CA GLU A 904 24.00 11.84 17.90
C GLU A 904 24.80 10.58 17.54
N LEU A 905 25.08 9.71 18.53
CA LEU A 905 25.77 8.41 18.35
C LEU A 905 25.16 7.57 17.22
N ALA A 906 23.83 7.53 17.13
CA ALA A 906 23.12 6.74 16.13
C ALA A 906 23.25 7.36 14.73
N CYS A 907 23.13 8.68 14.60
CA CYS A 907 23.24 9.40 13.32
C CYS A 907 24.68 9.47 12.83
N GLU A 908 25.67 9.66 13.72
CA GLU A 908 27.10 9.54 13.38
C GLU A 908 27.41 8.19 12.73
N ARG A 909 26.81 7.10 13.23
CA ARG A 909 27.01 5.77 12.68
C ARG A 909 26.32 5.55 11.33
N LEU A 910 25.29 6.32 11.00
CA LEU A 910 24.69 6.32 9.65
C LEU A 910 25.57 7.01 8.60
N LEU A 911 26.52 7.86 9.02
CA LEU A 911 27.51 8.49 8.14
C LEU A 911 28.77 7.62 7.91
N ALA A 912 28.84 6.43 8.51
CA ALA A 912 29.96 5.52 8.30
C ALA A 912 29.89 4.87 6.90
N PRO A 913 31.04 4.56 6.25
CA PRO A 913 31.06 3.88 4.95
C PRO A 913 30.66 2.39 5.01
N GLU A 914 30.10 1.92 6.13
CA GLU A 914 29.63 0.55 6.32
C GLU A 914 28.26 0.35 5.63
N ALA A 915 28.23 -0.38 4.51
CA ALA A 915 27.00 -0.60 3.76
C ALA A 915 25.93 -1.37 4.56
N LEU A 916 24.87 -0.68 4.99
CA LEU A 916 23.77 -1.28 5.74
C LEU A 916 22.92 -2.23 4.87
N PRO A 917 22.64 -3.47 5.32
CA PRO A 917 21.74 -4.38 4.62
C PRO A 917 20.31 -3.81 4.56
N GLN A 918 19.50 -4.30 3.62
CA GLN A 918 18.16 -3.76 3.35
C GLN A 918 17.27 -3.78 4.60
N GLU A 919 17.31 -4.85 5.39
CA GLU A 919 16.55 -4.97 6.64
C GLU A 919 16.97 -3.95 7.69
N ALA A 920 18.28 -3.66 7.82
CA ALA A 920 18.76 -2.63 8.74
C ALA A 920 18.31 -1.23 8.32
N ARG A 921 18.32 -0.95 7.00
CA ARG A 921 17.80 0.32 6.45
C ARG A 921 16.30 0.50 6.69
N TRP A 922 15.50 -0.57 6.58
CA TRP A 922 14.07 -0.52 6.92
C TRP A 922 13.80 -0.27 8.42
N GLU A 923 14.61 -0.83 9.33
CA GLU A 923 14.50 -0.53 10.76
C GLU A 923 14.91 0.93 11.06
N VAL A 924 15.98 1.43 10.42
CA VAL A 924 16.41 2.84 10.54
C VAL A 924 15.34 3.80 10.02
N GLY A 925 14.75 3.54 8.84
CA GLY A 925 13.68 4.38 8.28
C GLY A 925 12.45 4.45 9.19
N ARG A 926 12.01 3.31 9.75
CA ARG A 926 10.94 3.28 10.78
C ARG A 926 11.32 4.03 12.05
N GLY A 927 12.58 3.93 12.49
CA GLY A 927 13.08 4.66 13.65
C GLY A 927 13.07 6.17 13.42
N LEU A 928 13.57 6.64 12.26
CA LEU A 928 13.54 8.05 11.85
C LEU A 928 12.10 8.57 11.77
N GLN A 929 11.21 7.88 11.05
CA GLN A 929 9.81 8.27 10.89
C GLN A 929 9.05 8.42 12.22
N ALA A 930 9.48 7.71 13.26
CA ALA A 930 8.87 7.73 14.59
C ALA A 930 9.52 8.73 15.57
N LEU A 931 10.51 9.52 15.14
CA LEU A 931 11.10 10.61 15.94
C LEU A 931 10.39 11.95 15.66
N PRO A 932 10.15 12.81 16.66
CA PRO A 932 9.39 14.04 16.47
C PRO A 932 10.08 15.05 15.52
N GLU A 933 11.40 15.11 15.51
CA GLU A 933 12.20 16.00 14.65
C GLU A 933 12.72 15.34 13.37
N ALA A 934 12.05 14.28 12.86
CA ALA A 934 12.52 13.48 11.73
C ALA A 934 13.04 14.28 10.51
N PRO A 935 12.36 15.34 10.01
CA PRO A 935 12.87 16.11 8.87
C PRO A 935 14.16 16.88 9.16
N ALA A 936 14.36 17.33 10.40
CA ALA A 936 15.59 18.01 10.81
C ALA A 936 16.77 17.03 10.90
N LEU A 937 16.53 15.81 11.40
CA LEU A 937 17.52 14.73 11.42
C LEU A 937 17.87 14.25 10.01
N VAL A 938 16.88 14.12 9.10
CA VAL A 938 17.14 13.80 7.69
C VAL A 938 17.93 14.90 7.00
N ARG A 939 17.60 16.18 7.22
CA ARG A 939 18.38 17.33 6.70
C ARG A 939 19.82 17.31 7.23
N TRP A 940 20.01 17.00 8.52
CA TRP A 940 21.34 16.87 9.12
C TRP A 940 22.14 15.72 8.49
N LEU A 941 21.52 14.55 8.30
CA LEU A 941 22.17 13.39 7.67
C LEU A 941 22.63 13.70 6.24
N LEU A 942 21.76 14.28 5.40
CA LEU A 942 22.11 14.71 4.04
C LEU A 942 23.25 15.73 4.05
N ALA A 943 23.12 16.81 4.84
CA ALA A 943 24.12 17.87 4.92
C ALA A 943 25.50 17.44 5.48
N ASN A 944 25.62 16.22 6.03
CA ASN A 944 26.87 15.63 6.49
C ASN A 944 27.32 14.41 5.64
N GLY A 945 26.72 14.19 4.47
CA GLY A 945 27.14 13.18 3.49
C GLY A 945 26.60 11.78 3.74
N ALA A 946 25.30 11.64 4.06
CA ALA A 946 24.65 10.33 4.17
C ALA A 946 24.81 9.49 2.87
N PRO A 947 25.15 8.18 2.96
CA PRO A 947 25.31 7.36 1.77
C PRO A 947 24.00 7.19 0.96
N GLU A 948 24.09 7.21 -0.37
CA GLU A 948 22.94 7.03 -1.29
C GLU A 948 22.08 5.81 -0.96
N ALA A 949 22.71 4.72 -0.49
CA ALA A 949 22.03 3.50 -0.08
C ALA A 949 20.96 3.75 1.01
N LEU A 950 21.09 4.81 1.81
CA LEU A 950 20.16 5.21 2.86
C LEU A 950 18.99 6.05 2.31
N HIS A 951 19.11 6.68 1.13
CA HIS A 951 18.12 7.64 0.61
C HIS A 951 16.66 7.14 0.64
N PRO A 952 16.32 5.88 0.26
CA PRO A 952 14.94 5.40 0.35
C PRO A 952 14.38 5.40 1.78
N ALA A 953 15.22 5.15 2.80
CA ALA A 953 14.81 5.19 4.21
C ALA A 953 14.71 6.63 4.75
N LEU A 954 15.42 7.59 4.16
CA LEU A 954 15.26 9.02 4.43
C LEU A 954 13.99 9.57 3.77
N GLU A 955 13.69 9.11 2.56
CA GLU A 955 12.48 9.44 1.79
C GLU A 955 11.20 9.01 2.54
N ASP A 956 11.13 7.75 2.96
CA ASP A 956 10.04 7.21 3.78
C ASP A 956 9.85 8.02 5.09
N ALA A 957 10.95 8.46 5.70
CA ALA A 957 10.93 9.18 6.98
C ALA A 957 10.40 10.62 6.88
N VAL A 958 10.57 11.31 5.75
CA VAL A 958 9.98 12.65 5.51
C VAL A 958 8.56 12.61 4.93
N GLY A 959 8.08 11.42 4.57
CA GLY A 959 6.74 11.19 4.02
C GLY A 959 6.68 11.26 2.50
N GLY A 960 7.73 10.83 1.80
CA GLY A 960 7.72 10.57 0.36
C GLY A 960 8.54 11.54 -0.50
N ARG A 961 8.85 11.08 -1.72
CA ARG A 961 9.82 11.67 -2.66
C ARG A 961 9.80 13.19 -2.81
N GLU A 962 8.63 13.78 -3.01
CA GLU A 962 8.49 15.23 -3.27
C GLU A 962 9.17 16.09 -2.18
N ARG A 963 9.06 15.68 -0.91
CA ARG A 963 9.68 16.36 0.23
C ARG A 963 11.17 16.06 0.36
N PHE A 964 11.59 14.85 -0.02
CA PHE A 964 12.98 14.44 0.02
C PHE A 964 13.81 15.16 -1.04
N GLU A 965 13.33 15.21 -2.29
CA GLU A 965 13.97 15.95 -3.38
C GLU A 965 13.99 17.46 -3.09
N ALA A 966 12.94 18.02 -2.47
CA ALA A 966 12.92 19.42 -2.02
C ALA A 966 14.01 19.70 -0.96
N LEU A 967 14.19 18.80 0.02
CA LEU A 967 15.26 18.92 1.03
C LEU A 967 16.67 18.81 0.43
N ARG A 968 16.86 18.00 -0.62
CA ARG A 968 18.15 17.92 -1.36
C ARG A 968 18.40 19.19 -2.19
N ALA A 969 17.37 19.72 -2.85
CA ALA A 969 17.45 20.99 -3.57
C ALA A 969 17.78 22.18 -2.64
N GLU A 970 17.21 22.22 -1.42
CA GLU A 970 17.57 23.19 -0.37
C GLU A 970 19.04 23.09 0.09
N LEU A 971 19.70 21.94 -0.10
CA LEU A 971 21.10 21.70 0.28
C LEU A 971 22.08 21.87 -0.89
N GLY A 972 21.60 22.12 -2.11
CA GLY A 972 22.44 22.31 -3.30
C GLY A 972 22.97 21.02 -3.93
N GLU A 973 22.43 19.86 -3.57
CA GLU A 973 22.74 18.60 -4.24
C GLU A 973 21.92 18.46 -5.54
N THR A 974 22.59 18.66 -6.69
CA THR A 974 22.06 18.34 -8.04
C THR A 974 22.56 17.00 -8.53
#